data_AF-A0AAV6LGP6-F1
#
_entry.id   AF-A0AAV6LGP6-F1
#
_cell.length_a   1.000
_cell.length_b   1.000
_cell.length_c   1.000
_cell.angle_alpha   90.00
_cell.angle_beta   90.00
_cell.angle_gamma   90.00
#
_symmetry.space_group_name_H-M   'P 1'
#
loop_
_entity.id
_entity.type
_entity.pdbx_description
1 polymer ?
#
loop_
_entity_poly.entity_id
_entity_poly.type
_entity_poly.pdbx_seq_one_letter_code
_entity_poly.pdbx_strand_id
1 'polypeptide(L)'
;MVGATSPPVVKGGFWPEWDADNFPPSAIDTRFFTHLYYAFLLPDSNTFKLVVPDPSPTAAKLRSFTETIHRKNPHAKTLLTVGGWSADGKNAKVFARMAASRESRRGFIESCIEVAWKYSFDGIDLDWEFPRSPKDMRNLGKLLEEWRAKVNKDKHDQTLLLTAAVASTVEISYSPEEATQSYPVRSINENLDWVNVMCYDYYGEFTPKETGAPAALYNPRKRKSTSFAVDAWISAGLRRSKFVMGLPLFGRTWTLQNPRLNGIGAAAVAVGLGGPGDDGKMSYSEVEKFNREKNATVVYDPETVSTYSYAGTAWIGYDDTRSTTVKIRHAQDHGIRGYFIWNVTGDIDLKISKQEAPTWIKAGYWYSGSEFPVPDIDSSLFTHLTCAFAHINSSTYELSILPSDETYISTFTDIVRQKNPTIKTLLSIWTQDSNFSTFFSMATQPSHRTSFIESSIQTARLYGFHGLELYGMGPYGIEPDTSTKNMKDMGILFDDWRSAINKESKNSTRSPLILTMAGHYLPSQSTTSYPMASIQRNLDWVHIGSYDYHLSTKENFTGAHSALYDPSSNINTDYGIKEWIRRGLPAKKMVLGLAYHGYAWTLVDPKDNAIGSPARGRAITADGSMSYKYIKSYLRSYGVKVEYNASYVANYCVIGSFWIGFDDVEAIKTKVSYAREKGLLGYKVWQVPNDDNWVLSKAAKIRNVEKLNAIALKTYLSQMNNPTTAAQEEGKDKENKQLLLEILLPTSVVVTLLLGTLTCIYPDFLSSIPPFGIYAYELWKDGKSMEFMDPLMDDTNSGCKLLRCMQVALLCVQEKWEDRPTMLEVYSMLKNEIEDVSAPKRPAFSTKTYIDEENHHKSQEEICSANFATMSQVMPR
;
A
#
# COMPACT_ATOMS: atom_id res chain seq x y z
N MET A 1 -26.36 20.56 -16.09
CA MET A 1 -25.26 20.68 -15.12
C MET A 1 -24.07 19.96 -15.69
N VAL A 2 -23.04 20.69 -16.12
CA VAL A 2 -21.78 20.09 -16.59
C VAL A 2 -21.12 19.45 -15.37
N GLY A 3 -20.93 18.13 -15.41
CA GLY A 3 -20.34 17.37 -14.31
C GLY A 3 -18.98 17.93 -13.95
N ALA A 4 -18.78 18.29 -12.67
CA ALA A 4 -17.52 18.79 -12.18
C ALA A 4 -16.44 17.71 -12.40
N THR A 5 -15.50 17.98 -13.30
CA THR A 5 -14.28 17.20 -13.46
C THR A 5 -13.51 17.26 -12.14
N SER A 6 -12.94 16.14 -11.69
CA SER A 6 -12.05 16.14 -10.53
C SER A 6 -10.89 17.11 -10.80
N PRO A 7 -10.53 18.01 -9.88
CA PRO A 7 -9.42 18.92 -10.07
C PRO A 7 -8.12 18.13 -10.38
N PRO A 8 -7.25 18.65 -11.26
CA PRO A 8 -6.03 17.95 -11.66
C PRO A 8 -5.11 17.66 -10.46
N VAL A 9 -4.38 16.55 -10.54
CA VAL A 9 -3.42 16.12 -9.51
C VAL A 9 -2.33 17.18 -9.34
N VAL A 10 -1.98 17.49 -8.10
CA VAL A 10 -0.84 18.37 -7.81
C VAL A 10 0.45 17.56 -7.85
N LYS A 11 1.31 17.89 -8.81
CA LYS A 11 2.75 17.60 -8.81
C LYS A 11 3.48 18.92 -8.58
N GLY A 12 3.84 19.17 -7.33
CA GLY A 12 4.44 20.43 -6.86
C GLY A 12 5.98 20.37 -6.82
N GLY A 13 6.64 21.50 -7.03
CA GLY A 13 8.08 21.63 -6.79
C GLY A 13 8.43 23.00 -6.21
N PHE A 14 9.14 23.02 -5.08
CA PHE A 14 9.67 24.28 -4.53
C PHE A 14 11.00 24.62 -5.20
N TRP A 15 11.13 25.86 -5.64
CA TRP A 15 12.35 26.41 -6.22
C TRP A 15 12.97 27.44 -5.27
N PRO A 16 14.17 27.17 -4.72
CA PRO A 16 14.85 28.05 -3.78
C PRO A 16 15.53 29.22 -4.52
N GLU A 17 15.11 30.45 -4.22
CA GLU A 17 15.59 31.66 -4.88
C GLU A 17 17.08 31.95 -4.59
N TRP A 18 17.58 31.47 -3.46
CA TRP A 18 18.99 31.59 -3.08
C TRP A 18 19.91 30.73 -3.97
N ASP A 19 19.37 29.75 -4.70
CA ASP A 19 20.14 28.90 -5.62
C ASP A 19 19.98 29.32 -7.10
N ALA A 20 19.43 30.51 -7.35
CA ALA A 20 19.11 30.97 -8.70
C ALA A 20 20.34 31.08 -9.63
N ASP A 21 21.53 31.27 -9.07
CA ASP A 21 22.77 31.40 -9.84
C ASP A 21 23.28 30.04 -10.36
N ASN A 22 23.09 28.96 -9.59
CA ASN A 22 23.47 27.60 -10.00
C ASN A 22 22.32 26.88 -10.73
N PHE A 23 21.09 27.15 -10.33
CA PHE A 23 19.89 26.52 -10.83
C PHE A 23 18.83 27.58 -11.19
N PRO A 24 19.02 28.32 -12.31
CA PRO A 24 18.08 29.36 -12.72
C PRO A 24 16.72 28.75 -13.11
N PRO A 25 15.62 29.54 -13.14
CA PRO A 25 14.30 29.02 -13.52
C PRO A 25 14.26 28.34 -14.90
N SER A 26 15.16 28.73 -15.80
CA SER A 26 15.32 28.12 -17.13
C SER A 26 15.78 26.66 -17.08
N ALA A 27 16.47 26.24 -16.01
CA ALA A 27 16.92 24.87 -15.78
C ALA A 27 15.79 23.93 -15.34
N ILE A 28 14.67 24.45 -14.82
CA ILE A 28 13.54 23.62 -14.36
C ILE A 28 12.89 22.92 -15.55
N ASP A 29 12.84 21.58 -15.52
CA ASP A 29 12.06 20.80 -16.49
C ASP A 29 10.57 20.77 -16.10
N THR A 30 9.86 21.79 -16.57
CA THR A 30 8.43 22.03 -16.29
C THR A 30 7.48 20.90 -16.73
N ARG A 31 7.94 19.88 -17.45
CA ARG A 31 7.09 18.73 -17.85
C ARG A 31 6.71 17.84 -16.68
N PHE A 32 7.49 17.86 -15.60
CA PHE A 32 7.27 17.02 -14.41
C PHE A 32 6.44 17.71 -13.33
N PHE A 33 6.13 19.00 -13.51
CA PHE A 33 5.46 19.81 -12.51
C PHE A 33 4.19 20.45 -13.06
N THR A 34 3.14 20.41 -12.23
CA THR A 34 1.89 21.14 -12.47
C THR A 34 1.88 22.48 -11.72
N HIS A 35 2.59 22.53 -10.58
CA HIS A 35 2.67 23.70 -9.71
C HIS A 35 4.12 23.90 -9.29
N LEU A 36 4.62 25.13 -9.37
CA LEU A 36 5.97 25.50 -8.96
C LEU A 36 5.90 26.66 -7.95
N TYR A 37 6.60 26.51 -6.83
CA TYR A 37 6.57 27.44 -5.71
C TYR A 37 7.88 28.21 -5.65
N TYR A 38 7.81 29.54 -5.64
CA TYR A 38 8.97 30.40 -5.40
C TYR A 38 9.25 30.47 -3.89
N ALA A 39 10.39 29.96 -3.45
CA ALA A 39 10.81 29.94 -2.05
C ALA A 39 12.02 30.87 -1.84
N PHE A 40 11.95 31.98 -1.11
CA PHE A 40 10.80 32.53 -0.40
C PHE A 40 10.80 34.06 -0.47
N LEU A 41 9.67 34.68 -0.15
CA LEU A 41 9.66 36.05 0.36
C LEU A 41 9.34 36.06 1.86
N LEU A 42 9.89 37.06 2.57
CA LEU A 42 9.59 37.31 3.97
C LEU A 42 8.91 38.68 4.12
N PRO A 43 7.90 38.82 5.00
CA PRO A 43 7.32 40.12 5.31
C PRO A 43 8.28 40.96 6.15
N ASP A 44 8.19 42.28 6.00
CA ASP A 44 8.90 43.20 6.88
C ASP A 44 8.47 43.01 8.35
N SER A 45 9.43 42.94 9.25
CA SER A 45 9.21 42.54 10.64
C SER A 45 8.42 43.53 11.50
N ASN A 46 8.22 44.76 10.99
CA ASN A 46 7.53 45.85 11.69
C ASN A 46 6.16 46.13 11.07
N THR A 47 6.11 46.26 9.75
CA THR A 47 4.89 46.59 9.00
C THR A 47 4.08 45.35 8.62
N PHE A 48 4.72 44.17 8.64
CA PHE A 48 4.17 42.88 8.21
C PHE A 48 3.73 42.83 6.75
N LYS A 49 4.24 43.73 5.90
CA LYS A 49 3.94 43.78 4.48
C LYS A 49 5.08 43.17 3.67
N LEU A 50 4.76 42.60 2.51
CA LEU A 50 5.77 42.34 1.49
C LEU A 50 6.21 43.66 0.85
N VAL A 51 7.51 43.92 0.86
CA VAL A 51 8.10 45.11 0.23
C VAL A 51 9.15 44.65 -0.76
N VAL A 52 8.86 44.82 -2.05
CA VAL A 52 9.78 44.47 -3.14
C VAL A 52 10.07 45.73 -3.95
N PRO A 53 11.18 46.44 -3.66
CA PRO A 53 11.62 47.57 -4.46
C PRO A 53 11.81 47.15 -5.92
N ASP A 54 11.40 48.00 -6.87
CA ASP A 54 11.55 47.73 -8.30
C ASP A 54 12.13 48.99 -8.97
N PRO A 55 13.38 48.95 -9.48
CA PRO A 55 14.20 47.75 -9.68
C PRO A 55 14.91 47.24 -8.40
N SER A 56 15.02 45.92 -8.27
CA SER A 56 15.89 45.23 -7.29
C SER A 56 16.24 43.81 -7.78
N PRO A 57 17.30 43.15 -7.25
CA PRO A 57 17.60 41.77 -7.56
C PRO A 57 16.43 40.81 -7.28
N THR A 58 15.70 41.02 -6.17
CA THR A 58 14.51 40.24 -5.83
C THR A 58 13.39 40.41 -6.86
N ALA A 59 13.11 41.66 -7.27
CA ALA A 59 12.13 41.94 -8.33
C ALA A 59 12.50 41.25 -9.65
N ALA A 60 13.80 41.24 -10.01
CA ALA A 60 14.30 40.56 -11.20
C ALA A 60 14.14 39.03 -11.11
N LYS A 61 14.43 38.42 -9.95
CA LYS A 61 14.24 36.97 -9.74
C LYS A 61 12.77 36.56 -9.80
N LEU A 62 11.87 37.31 -9.16
CA LEU A 62 10.42 37.03 -9.20
C LEU A 62 9.89 37.05 -10.63
N ARG A 63 10.24 38.11 -11.38
CA ARG A 63 9.85 38.26 -12.80
C ARG A 63 10.43 37.14 -13.67
N SER A 64 11.73 36.87 -13.53
CA SER A 64 12.42 35.81 -14.27
C SER A 64 11.80 34.44 -14.02
N PHE A 65 11.41 34.15 -12.78
CA PHE A 65 10.76 32.90 -12.42
C PHE A 65 9.41 32.73 -13.13
N THR A 66 8.47 33.66 -12.95
CA THR A 66 7.12 33.51 -13.50
C THR A 66 7.11 33.53 -15.03
N GLU A 67 7.82 34.50 -15.65
CA GLU A 67 7.91 34.60 -17.12
C GLU A 67 8.53 33.35 -17.75
N THR A 68 9.59 32.80 -17.13
CA THR A 68 10.24 31.60 -17.66
C THR A 68 9.35 30.37 -17.56
N ILE A 69 8.69 30.16 -16.42
CA ILE A 69 7.83 28.99 -16.24
C ILE A 69 6.61 29.06 -17.16
N HIS A 70 5.89 30.19 -17.20
CA HIS A 70 4.72 30.34 -18.07
C HIS A 70 5.06 30.21 -19.54
N ARG A 71 6.24 30.69 -19.98
CA ARG A 71 6.71 30.51 -21.34
C ARG A 71 7.05 29.05 -21.68
N LYS A 72 7.64 28.30 -20.74
CA LYS A 72 8.00 26.88 -20.96
C LYS A 72 6.80 25.94 -20.87
N ASN A 73 5.86 26.20 -19.96
CA ASN A 73 4.65 25.42 -19.76
C ASN A 73 3.49 26.34 -19.36
N PRO A 74 2.65 26.79 -20.31
CA PRO A 74 1.50 27.65 -20.05
C PRO A 74 0.44 27.05 -19.13
N HIS A 75 0.46 25.73 -18.90
CA HIS A 75 -0.46 25.04 -18.01
C HIS A 75 0.09 24.92 -16.57
N ALA A 76 1.39 25.13 -16.35
CA ALA A 76 1.97 25.11 -15.02
C ALA A 76 1.58 26.37 -14.24
N LYS A 77 1.22 26.18 -12.98
CA LYS A 77 0.85 27.27 -12.07
C LYS A 77 2.04 27.68 -11.22
N THR A 78 2.30 28.99 -11.11
CA THR A 78 3.33 29.52 -10.22
C THR A 78 2.72 30.07 -8.93
N LEU A 79 3.28 29.73 -7.78
CA LEU A 79 2.85 30.24 -6.49
C LEU A 79 3.99 30.97 -5.79
N LEU A 80 3.66 32.11 -5.18
CA LEU A 80 4.58 32.85 -4.34
C LEU A 80 4.52 32.28 -2.92
N THR A 81 5.60 31.67 -2.42
CA THR A 81 5.64 31.22 -1.03
C THR A 81 6.19 32.30 -0.10
N VAL A 82 5.43 32.59 0.95
CA VAL A 82 5.76 33.60 1.96
C VAL A 82 6.04 32.91 3.29
N GLY A 83 7.29 32.95 3.75
CA GLY A 83 7.71 32.37 5.02
C GLY A 83 8.97 31.51 4.93
N GLY A 84 8.90 30.31 5.49
CA GLY A 84 9.98 29.34 5.57
C GLY A 84 10.66 29.29 6.95
N TRP A 85 11.36 28.17 7.18
CA TRP A 85 12.12 27.88 8.39
C TRP A 85 13.11 28.98 8.82
N SER A 86 13.23 29.17 10.14
CA SER A 86 14.32 29.92 10.77
C SER A 86 14.76 29.22 12.05
N ALA A 87 16.04 28.83 12.15
CA ALA A 87 16.56 28.06 13.28
C ALA A 87 16.37 28.76 14.65
N ASP A 88 16.45 30.10 14.68
CA ASP A 88 16.25 30.91 15.90
C ASP A 88 14.77 31.23 16.19
N GLY A 89 13.85 30.74 15.36
CA GLY A 89 12.42 30.98 15.45
C GLY A 89 11.98 32.43 15.21
N LYS A 90 12.84 33.29 14.65
CA LYS A 90 12.47 34.69 14.34
C LYS A 90 11.29 34.77 13.38
N ASN A 91 11.28 33.96 12.32
CA ASN A 91 10.19 33.97 11.33
C ASN A 91 8.86 33.63 12.01
N ALA A 92 8.83 32.55 12.81
CA ALA A 92 7.64 32.14 13.56
C ALA A 92 7.07 33.27 14.45
N LYS A 93 7.94 34.03 15.13
CA LYS A 93 7.54 35.16 15.98
C LYS A 93 6.98 36.33 15.17
N VAL A 94 7.53 36.61 13.98
CA VAL A 94 7.01 37.64 13.07
C VAL A 94 5.61 37.27 12.59
N PHE A 95 5.39 36.02 12.16
CA PHE A 95 4.07 35.56 11.74
C PHE A 95 3.05 35.57 12.89
N ALA A 96 3.44 35.19 14.11
CA ALA A 96 2.56 35.28 15.28
C ALA A 96 2.09 36.73 15.55
N ARG A 97 3.00 37.69 15.47
CA ARG A 97 2.68 39.14 15.60
C ARG A 97 1.80 39.63 14.46
N MET A 98 2.11 39.24 13.22
CA MET A 98 1.30 39.58 12.04
C MET A 98 -0.14 39.03 12.17
N ALA A 99 -0.31 37.80 12.62
CA ALA A 99 -1.61 37.17 12.71
C ALA A 99 -2.48 37.71 13.87
N ALA A 100 -1.87 38.40 14.85
CA ALA A 100 -2.51 38.76 16.12
C ALA A 100 -3.65 39.78 16.03
N SER A 101 -3.64 40.69 15.05
CA SER A 101 -4.67 41.74 14.90
C SER A 101 -5.28 41.75 13.49
N ARG A 102 -6.49 42.29 13.35
CA ARG A 102 -7.16 42.37 12.04
C ARG A 102 -6.43 43.32 11.09
N GLU A 103 -5.89 44.40 11.64
CA GLU A 103 -5.19 45.46 10.90
C GLU A 103 -3.89 44.92 10.29
N SER A 104 -3.11 44.17 11.08
CA SER A 104 -1.87 43.54 10.62
C SER A 104 -2.14 42.42 9.60
N ARG A 105 -3.15 41.57 9.84
CA ARG A 105 -3.56 40.54 8.86
C ARG A 105 -3.98 41.17 7.53
N ARG A 106 -4.81 42.22 7.57
CA ARG A 106 -5.23 42.95 6.37
C ARG A 106 -4.02 43.50 5.60
N GLY A 107 -3.09 44.16 6.28
CA GLY A 107 -1.90 44.73 5.64
C GLY A 107 -1.04 43.67 4.95
N PHE A 108 -0.83 42.53 5.62
CA PHE A 108 -0.12 41.38 5.07
C PHE A 108 -0.83 40.82 3.83
N ILE A 109 -2.12 40.44 3.96
CA ILE A 109 -2.95 39.90 2.88
C ILE A 109 -2.92 40.79 1.64
N GLU A 110 -3.15 42.10 1.83
CA GLU A 110 -3.21 43.05 0.72
C GLU A 110 -1.85 43.15 0.00
N SER A 111 -0.75 43.20 0.75
CA SER A 111 0.59 43.24 0.15
C SER A 111 0.96 41.95 -0.58
N CYS A 112 0.54 40.78 -0.08
CA CYS A 112 0.78 39.50 -0.76
C CYS A 112 0.03 39.41 -2.08
N ILE A 113 -1.22 39.83 -2.11
CA ILE A 113 -2.04 39.87 -3.34
C ILE A 113 -1.44 40.84 -4.36
N GLU A 114 -1.04 42.04 -3.90
CA GLU A 114 -0.40 43.05 -4.75
C GLU A 114 0.89 42.51 -5.41
N VAL A 115 1.77 41.90 -4.63
CA VAL A 115 3.03 41.32 -5.14
C VAL A 115 2.74 40.14 -6.08
N ALA A 116 1.80 39.26 -5.74
CA ALA A 116 1.43 38.12 -6.60
C ALA A 116 0.99 38.60 -7.98
N TRP A 117 0.09 39.58 -8.06
CA TRP A 117 -0.34 40.14 -9.34
C TRP A 117 0.75 40.90 -10.07
N LYS A 118 1.53 41.72 -9.36
CA LYS A 118 2.60 42.52 -9.96
C LYS A 118 3.62 41.65 -10.72
N TYR A 119 3.89 40.44 -10.22
CA TYR A 119 4.83 39.51 -10.81
C TYR A 119 4.16 38.31 -11.50
N SER A 120 2.87 38.40 -11.81
CA SER A 120 2.13 37.38 -12.58
C SER A 120 2.15 35.98 -11.95
N PHE A 121 2.01 35.87 -10.64
CA PHE A 121 1.80 34.59 -9.98
C PHE A 121 0.33 34.13 -10.12
N ASP A 122 0.13 32.81 -10.20
CA ASP A 122 -1.20 32.18 -10.21
C ASP A 122 -1.77 31.94 -8.79
N GLY A 123 -0.94 32.10 -7.76
CA GLY A 123 -1.34 31.88 -6.38
C GLY A 123 -0.29 32.27 -5.35
N ILE A 124 -0.67 32.08 -4.08
CA ILE A 124 0.14 32.39 -2.90
C ILE A 124 0.12 31.20 -1.96
N ASP A 125 1.27 30.88 -1.39
CA ASP A 125 1.47 29.82 -0.42
C ASP A 125 2.00 30.41 0.90
N LEU A 126 1.41 30.06 2.03
CA LEU A 126 1.86 30.47 3.35
C LEU A 126 2.72 29.39 3.99
N ASP A 127 3.95 29.71 4.38
CA ASP A 127 4.85 28.77 5.04
C ASP A 127 5.24 29.27 6.45
N TRP A 128 4.29 29.18 7.37
CA TRP A 128 4.52 29.56 8.77
C TRP A 128 5.02 28.35 9.56
N GLU A 129 6.33 28.31 9.84
CA GLU A 129 7.00 27.22 10.57
C GLU A 129 7.48 27.62 11.99
N PHE A 130 6.80 27.23 13.06
CA PHE A 130 5.39 26.85 13.11
C PHE A 130 4.65 27.73 14.12
N PRO A 131 3.32 27.87 14.05
CA PRO A 131 2.51 28.48 15.10
C PRO A 131 2.85 27.85 16.46
N ARG A 132 3.06 28.68 17.51
CA ARG A 132 3.60 28.20 18.80
C ARG A 132 2.59 28.20 19.95
N SER A 133 1.36 28.63 19.70
CA SER A 133 0.31 28.53 20.70
C SER A 133 -1.06 28.18 20.09
N PRO A 134 -2.01 27.67 20.89
CA PRO A 134 -3.42 27.59 20.49
C PRO A 134 -4.00 28.94 20.06
N LYS A 135 -3.47 30.06 20.59
CA LYS A 135 -3.84 31.42 20.15
C LYS A 135 -3.37 31.68 18.72
N ASP A 136 -2.14 31.29 18.39
CA ASP A 136 -1.60 31.41 17.03
C ASP A 136 -2.42 30.56 16.04
N MET A 137 -2.80 29.34 16.42
CA MET A 137 -3.67 28.50 15.58
C MET A 137 -5.05 29.12 15.32
N ARG A 138 -5.66 29.76 16.32
CA ARG A 138 -6.92 30.52 16.12
C ARG A 138 -6.72 31.73 15.21
N ASN A 139 -5.59 32.43 15.36
CA ASN A 139 -5.25 33.58 14.53
C ASN A 139 -4.95 33.17 13.08
N LEU A 140 -4.29 32.03 12.86
CA LEU A 140 -4.12 31.42 11.56
C LEU A 140 -5.49 31.15 10.92
N GLY A 141 -6.44 30.56 11.65
CA GLY A 141 -7.79 30.33 11.16
C GLY A 141 -8.48 31.60 10.65
N LYS A 142 -8.35 32.71 11.39
CA LYS A 142 -8.88 34.03 10.99
C LYS A 142 -8.13 34.62 9.79
N LEU A 143 -6.82 34.46 9.73
CA LEU A 143 -6.00 34.90 8.60
C LEU A 143 -6.46 34.23 7.31
N LEU A 144 -6.64 32.90 7.31
CA LEU A 144 -7.07 32.15 6.14
C LEU A 144 -8.46 32.60 5.65
N GLU A 145 -9.40 32.79 6.57
CA GLU A 145 -10.75 33.28 6.26
C GLU A 145 -10.74 34.67 5.63
N GLU A 146 -10.03 35.62 6.25
CA GLU A 146 -9.90 36.98 5.76
C GLU A 146 -9.18 37.03 4.40
N TRP A 147 -8.17 36.17 4.21
CA TRP A 147 -7.41 36.09 2.96
C TRP A 147 -8.26 35.57 1.81
N ARG A 148 -8.98 34.46 2.02
CA ARG A 148 -9.91 33.92 1.00
C ARG A 148 -11.02 34.92 0.68
N ALA A 149 -11.57 35.59 1.69
CA ALA A 149 -12.59 36.61 1.49
C ALA A 149 -12.08 37.80 0.65
N LYS A 150 -10.81 38.20 0.81
CA LYS A 150 -10.18 39.24 0.00
C LYS A 150 -9.95 38.77 -1.44
N VAL A 151 -9.39 37.57 -1.64
CA VAL A 151 -9.17 36.98 -2.97
C VAL A 151 -10.49 36.82 -3.74
N ASN A 152 -11.56 36.38 -3.09
CA ASN A 152 -12.87 36.22 -3.74
C ASN A 152 -13.53 37.56 -4.14
N LYS A 153 -13.14 38.66 -3.50
CA LYS A 153 -13.62 40.02 -3.83
C LYS A 153 -12.75 40.70 -4.87
N ASP A 154 -11.57 40.17 -5.13
CA ASP A 154 -10.62 40.73 -6.06
C ASP A 154 -11.07 40.47 -7.50
N LYS A 155 -11.18 41.53 -8.30
CA LYS A 155 -11.81 41.46 -9.63
C LYS A 155 -10.75 41.25 -10.70
N HIS A 156 -10.35 40.00 -10.89
CA HIS A 156 -9.52 39.53 -11.99
C HIS A 156 -10.20 38.37 -12.73
N ASP A 157 -9.81 38.15 -13.99
CA ASP A 157 -10.35 37.05 -14.83
C ASP A 157 -10.03 35.66 -14.25
N GLN A 158 -9.02 35.58 -13.39
CA GLN A 158 -8.61 34.38 -12.67
C GLN A 158 -8.56 34.65 -11.16
N THR A 159 -8.92 33.65 -10.36
CA THR A 159 -8.82 33.70 -8.90
C THR A 159 -7.48 33.12 -8.46
N LEU A 160 -6.74 33.85 -7.61
CA LEU A 160 -5.49 33.35 -7.03
C LEU A 160 -5.73 32.06 -6.22
N LEU A 161 -4.87 31.07 -6.43
CA LEU A 161 -4.79 29.91 -5.55
C LEU A 161 -4.24 30.33 -4.18
N LEU A 162 -4.79 29.79 -3.10
CA LEU A 162 -4.25 29.95 -1.75
C LEU A 162 -3.90 28.59 -1.17
N THR A 163 -2.64 28.39 -0.81
CA THR A 163 -2.14 27.15 -0.20
C THR A 163 -1.34 27.46 1.07
N ALA A 164 -0.99 26.42 1.82
CA ALA A 164 -0.06 26.58 2.93
C ALA A 164 0.80 25.32 3.12
N ALA A 165 2.08 25.51 3.42
CA ALA A 165 2.93 24.47 3.96
C ALA A 165 2.65 24.27 5.46
N VAL A 166 2.50 23.02 5.89
CA VAL A 166 2.11 22.65 7.26
C VAL A 166 2.92 21.48 7.76
N ALA A 167 3.01 21.33 9.09
CA ALA A 167 3.74 20.23 9.71
C ALA A 167 3.17 18.85 9.31
N SER A 168 4.01 17.82 9.39
CA SER A 168 3.62 16.43 9.11
C SER A 168 2.40 15.97 9.92
N THR A 169 2.25 16.46 11.15
CA THR A 169 1.14 16.12 12.03
C THR A 169 0.22 17.32 12.24
N VAL A 170 -1.07 17.04 12.37
CA VAL A 170 -2.11 18.06 12.61
C VAL A 170 -1.99 18.69 14.01
N GLU A 171 -1.38 17.98 14.94
CA GLU A 171 -1.10 18.39 16.31
C GLU A 171 0.40 18.59 16.50
N ILE A 172 0.79 19.76 17.01
CA ILE A 172 2.17 20.10 17.31
C ILE A 172 2.34 20.18 18.83
N SER A 173 3.35 19.50 19.35
CA SER A 173 3.81 19.63 20.73
C SER A 173 5.32 19.83 20.74
N TYR A 174 5.81 20.84 21.47
CA TYR A 174 7.24 21.14 21.59
C TYR A 174 7.86 20.55 22.86
N SER A 175 7.07 20.30 23.89
CA SER A 175 7.49 19.62 25.11
C SER A 175 6.30 18.90 25.75
N PRO A 176 6.54 17.87 26.59
CA PRO A 176 5.47 17.19 27.32
C PRO A 176 4.64 18.11 28.24
N GLU A 177 5.23 19.24 28.64
CA GLU A 177 4.66 20.20 29.58
C GLU A 177 3.87 21.32 28.87
N GLU A 178 4.05 21.49 27.56
CA GLU A 178 3.36 22.50 26.76
C GLU A 178 2.02 22.00 26.21
N ALA A 179 1.03 22.88 26.17
CA ALA A 179 -0.27 22.57 25.59
C ALA A 179 -0.14 22.21 24.10
N THR A 180 -0.60 21.02 23.72
CA THR A 180 -0.67 20.60 22.32
C THR A 180 -1.59 21.54 21.54
N GLN A 181 -1.15 21.98 20.37
CA GLN A 181 -1.92 22.86 19.49
C GLN A 181 -2.25 22.16 18.19
N SER A 182 -3.47 22.38 17.71
CA SER A 182 -3.99 21.74 16.51
C SER A 182 -4.27 22.76 15.42
N TYR A 183 -3.92 22.42 14.18
CA TYR A 183 -4.23 23.26 13.03
C TYR A 183 -5.75 23.47 12.88
N PRO A 184 -6.21 24.64 12.38
CA PRO A 184 -7.64 24.93 12.20
C PRO A 184 -8.20 24.23 10.95
N VAL A 185 -8.32 22.89 10.98
CA VAL A 185 -8.69 22.04 9.82
C VAL A 185 -9.98 22.49 9.13
N ARG A 186 -10.98 22.95 9.90
CA ARG A 186 -12.22 23.50 9.33
C ARG A 186 -11.94 24.74 8.46
N SER A 187 -11.21 25.72 8.98
CA SER A 187 -10.85 26.93 8.23
C SER A 187 -9.97 26.58 7.03
N ILE A 188 -9.04 25.62 7.16
CA ILE A 188 -8.23 25.13 6.04
C ILE A 188 -9.12 24.58 4.91
N ASN A 189 -10.08 23.71 5.23
CA ASN A 189 -10.99 23.12 4.23
C ASN A 189 -11.83 24.17 3.49
N GLU A 190 -12.26 25.21 4.19
CA GLU A 190 -13.12 26.28 3.69
C GLU A 190 -12.34 27.33 2.88
N ASN A 191 -11.07 27.60 3.25
CA ASN A 191 -10.35 28.78 2.77
C ASN A 191 -9.09 28.49 1.93
N LEU A 192 -8.45 27.33 2.07
CA LEU A 192 -7.28 26.98 1.24
C LEU A 192 -7.67 26.05 0.11
N ASP A 193 -7.03 26.17 -1.05
CA ASP A 193 -7.17 25.24 -2.17
C ASP A 193 -6.63 23.85 -1.80
N TRP A 194 -5.49 23.80 -1.09
CA TRP A 194 -4.92 22.63 -0.42
C TRP A 194 -3.83 23.04 0.58
N VAL A 195 -3.31 22.06 1.32
CA VAL A 195 -2.11 22.19 2.16
C VAL A 195 -1.00 21.27 1.65
N ASN A 196 0.23 21.78 1.68
CA ASN A 196 1.47 21.08 1.41
C ASN A 196 2.00 20.51 2.75
N VAL A 197 1.71 19.25 3.04
CA VAL A 197 2.06 18.61 4.31
C VAL A 197 3.51 18.11 4.25
N MET A 198 4.37 18.66 5.08
CA MET A 198 5.82 18.37 5.12
C MET A 198 6.10 16.99 5.72
N CYS A 199 5.91 15.94 4.91
CA CYS A 199 6.03 14.53 5.30
C CYS A 199 7.50 14.06 5.32
N TYR A 200 8.37 14.85 5.91
CA TYR A 200 9.81 14.63 6.03
C TYR A 200 10.34 15.27 7.32
N ASP A 201 11.64 15.14 7.56
CA ASP A 201 12.30 15.51 8.81
C ASP A 201 11.69 14.83 10.04
N TYR A 202 11.36 13.54 9.92
CA TYR A 202 11.02 12.69 11.09
C TYR A 202 12.24 12.36 11.95
N TYR A 203 13.40 12.35 11.32
CA TYR A 203 14.74 12.16 11.89
C TYR A 203 15.69 13.19 11.25
N GLY A 204 16.69 13.65 11.99
CA GLY A 204 17.67 14.63 11.53
C GLY A 204 18.49 15.19 12.69
N GLU A 205 18.77 16.49 12.65
CA GLU A 205 19.59 17.21 13.65
C GLU A 205 19.16 16.97 15.10
N PHE A 206 17.85 16.91 15.36
CA PHE A 206 17.27 16.69 16.69
C PHE A 206 17.33 15.22 17.18
N THR A 207 17.87 14.30 16.38
CA THR A 207 18.11 12.88 16.74
C THR A 207 19.59 12.51 16.58
N PRO A 208 20.51 13.07 17.39
CA PRO A 208 21.95 12.87 17.18
C PRO A 208 22.48 11.49 17.60
N LYS A 209 21.71 10.74 18.39
CA LYS A 209 22.15 9.48 19.01
C LYS A 209 21.77 8.23 18.24
N GLU A 210 20.88 8.34 17.25
CA GLU A 210 20.40 7.20 16.46
C GLU A 210 20.19 7.60 15.00
N THR A 211 20.51 6.70 14.08
CA THR A 211 20.18 6.85 12.65
C THR A 211 18.68 6.70 12.43
N GLY A 212 18.16 7.28 11.36
CA GLY A 212 16.75 7.11 11.03
C GLY A 212 16.38 7.51 9.61
N ALA A 213 15.20 7.07 9.19
CA ALA A 213 14.63 7.41 7.90
C ALA A 213 13.98 8.81 7.96
N PRO A 214 14.53 9.83 7.29
CA PRO A 214 14.06 11.21 7.44
C PRO A 214 12.64 11.42 6.90
N ALA A 215 12.17 10.58 5.98
CA ALA A 215 10.82 10.67 5.41
C ALA A 215 10.08 9.33 5.40
N ALA A 216 10.32 8.46 6.39
CA ALA A 216 9.71 7.12 6.49
C ALA A 216 8.22 7.09 6.08
N LEU A 217 7.83 6.19 5.17
CA LEU A 217 6.42 5.99 4.83
C LEU A 217 5.67 5.32 5.99
N TYR A 218 6.28 4.30 6.56
CA TYR A 218 5.79 3.58 7.73
C TYR A 218 6.84 3.60 8.83
N ASN A 219 6.39 3.47 10.08
CA ASN A 219 7.28 3.33 11.23
C ASN A 219 6.49 2.60 12.31
N PRO A 220 6.67 1.28 12.49
CA PRO A 220 5.89 0.51 13.45
C PRO A 220 6.29 0.83 14.90
N ARG A 221 7.50 1.37 15.12
CA ARG A 221 8.04 1.65 16.46
C ARG A 221 7.67 3.02 17.01
N LYS A 222 7.39 4.01 16.14
CA LYS A 222 7.09 5.39 16.54
C LYS A 222 5.97 5.97 15.66
N ARG A 223 5.11 6.82 16.23
CA ARG A 223 4.08 7.60 15.49
C ARG A 223 4.69 8.75 14.67
N LYS A 224 5.75 8.48 13.90
CA LYS A 224 6.49 9.42 13.05
C LYS A 224 6.71 8.81 11.68
N SER A 225 5.71 8.95 10.81
CA SER A 225 5.72 8.44 9.44
C SER A 225 4.71 9.17 8.56
N THR A 226 4.89 9.08 7.24
CA THR A 226 4.00 9.70 6.26
C THR A 226 2.62 9.07 6.25
N SER A 227 2.50 7.75 6.43
CA SER A 227 1.19 7.10 6.57
C SER A 227 0.45 7.63 7.80
N PHE A 228 1.15 7.74 8.94
CA PHE A 228 0.57 8.30 10.15
C PHE A 228 0.12 9.76 9.96
N ALA A 229 0.94 10.58 9.29
CA ALA A 229 0.61 11.96 8.95
C ALA A 229 -0.69 12.06 8.13
N VAL A 230 -0.79 11.25 7.06
CA VAL A 230 -1.98 11.19 6.20
C VAL A 230 -3.22 10.84 7.02
N ASP A 231 -3.15 9.79 7.85
CA ASP A 231 -4.29 9.34 8.65
C ASP A 231 -4.67 10.34 9.74
N ALA A 232 -3.70 10.98 10.40
CA ALA A 232 -3.96 11.98 11.43
C ALA A 232 -4.70 13.19 10.88
N TRP A 233 -4.23 13.77 9.77
CA TRP A 233 -4.88 14.92 9.13
C TRP A 233 -6.29 14.59 8.61
N ILE A 234 -6.47 13.42 8.00
CA ILE A 234 -7.78 12.99 7.50
C ILE A 234 -8.75 12.70 8.64
N SER A 235 -8.28 12.07 9.71
CA SER A 235 -9.08 11.80 10.91
C SER A 235 -9.50 13.09 11.62
N ALA A 236 -8.67 14.13 11.59
CA ALA A 236 -9.02 15.47 12.04
C ALA A 236 -10.01 16.21 11.11
N GLY A 237 -10.42 15.60 10.00
CA GLY A 237 -11.45 16.11 9.09
C GLY A 237 -10.93 16.81 7.84
N LEU A 238 -9.63 16.76 7.54
CA LEU A 238 -9.10 17.33 6.29
C LEU A 238 -9.63 16.52 5.11
N ARG A 239 -10.20 17.20 4.11
CA ARG A 239 -10.65 16.52 2.88
C ARG A 239 -9.44 15.96 2.16
N ARG A 240 -9.48 14.70 1.72
CA ARG A 240 -8.38 14.06 0.95
C ARG A 240 -7.93 14.92 -0.24
N SER A 241 -8.88 15.56 -0.93
CA SER A 241 -8.64 16.48 -2.04
C SER A 241 -7.94 17.79 -1.68
N LYS A 242 -7.61 18.03 -0.40
CA LYS A 242 -6.86 19.17 0.14
C LYS A 242 -5.48 18.77 0.68
N PHE A 243 -5.12 17.49 0.72
CA PHE A 243 -3.81 17.03 1.22
C PHE A 243 -2.83 16.85 0.06
N VAL A 244 -1.68 17.52 0.08
CA VAL A 244 -0.56 17.30 -0.83
C VAL A 244 0.66 16.83 -0.03
N MET A 245 1.17 15.64 -0.35
CA MET A 245 2.23 14.97 0.42
C MET A 245 3.63 15.45 0.04
N GLY A 246 4.44 15.86 1.03
CA GLY A 246 5.82 16.29 0.81
C GLY A 246 6.78 15.12 0.59
N LEU A 247 7.71 15.30 -0.36
CA LEU A 247 8.81 14.39 -0.67
C LEU A 247 10.14 15.16 -0.63
N PRO A 248 11.14 14.73 0.16
CA PRO A 248 12.42 15.42 0.21
C PRO A 248 13.35 14.98 -0.94
N LEU A 249 14.06 15.93 -1.56
CA LEU A 249 15.23 15.68 -2.43
C LEU A 249 16.54 15.88 -1.66
N PHE A 250 16.56 15.42 -0.42
CA PHE A 250 17.73 15.46 0.43
C PHE A 250 17.76 14.23 1.33
N GLY A 251 18.96 13.87 1.76
CA GLY A 251 19.21 12.92 2.84
C GLY A 251 19.64 13.62 4.12
N ARG A 252 19.53 12.88 5.23
CA ARG A 252 20.09 13.25 6.53
C ARG A 252 21.27 12.35 6.86
N THR A 253 22.31 12.90 7.48
CA THR A 253 23.58 12.21 7.70
C THR A 253 23.91 12.02 9.17
N TRP A 254 24.59 10.92 9.47
CA TRP A 254 25.04 10.56 10.81
C TRP A 254 26.43 9.91 10.75
N THR A 255 27.16 10.06 11.85
CA THR A 255 28.38 9.28 12.11
C THR A 255 28.04 8.14 13.07
N LEU A 256 28.11 6.91 12.57
CA LEU A 256 27.86 5.68 13.33
C LEU A 256 28.87 5.51 14.47
N GLN A 257 28.40 5.01 15.61
CA GLN A 257 29.26 4.57 16.70
C GLN A 257 30.02 3.30 16.34
N ASN A 258 29.38 2.38 15.62
CA ASN A 258 29.98 1.14 15.15
C ASN A 258 29.58 0.88 13.69
N PRO A 259 30.51 0.89 12.73
CA PRO A 259 30.20 0.73 11.31
C PRO A 259 29.60 -0.65 10.95
N ARG A 260 29.76 -1.65 11.82
CA ARG A 260 29.12 -2.98 11.66
C ARG A 260 27.64 -2.97 12.01
N LEU A 261 27.17 -1.97 12.77
CA LEU A 261 25.77 -1.76 13.10
C LEU A 261 25.29 -0.54 12.31
N ASN A 262 24.70 -0.79 11.14
CA ASN A 262 24.42 0.24 10.14
C ASN A 262 22.96 0.24 9.67
N GLY A 263 22.08 -0.51 10.33
CA GLY A 263 20.64 -0.45 10.06
C GLY A 263 20.01 0.88 10.48
N ILE A 264 18.73 1.05 10.15
CA ILE A 264 17.91 2.13 10.70
C ILE A 264 17.78 1.96 12.22
N GLY A 265 17.99 3.03 12.98
CA GLY A 265 18.02 3.01 14.45
C GLY A 265 19.37 2.61 15.05
N ALA A 266 20.42 2.48 14.24
CA ALA A 266 21.77 2.22 14.74
C ALA A 266 22.29 3.39 15.58
N ALA A 267 23.09 3.09 16.61
CA ALA A 267 23.68 4.10 17.48
C ALA A 267 24.66 5.00 16.70
N ALA A 268 24.50 6.32 16.88
CA ALA A 268 25.30 7.36 16.26
C ALA A 268 25.98 8.22 17.33
N VAL A 269 27.17 8.72 17.02
CA VAL A 269 27.93 9.65 17.88
C VAL A 269 27.66 11.11 17.55
N ALA A 270 27.19 11.40 16.33
CA ALA A 270 26.84 12.73 15.88
C ALA A 270 25.91 12.68 14.64
N VAL A 271 25.14 13.75 14.46
CA VAL A 271 24.62 14.15 13.14
C VAL A 271 25.77 14.74 12.32
N GLY A 272 25.73 14.56 11.00
CA GLY A 272 26.79 15.04 10.12
C GLY A 272 27.87 14.00 9.86
N LEU A 273 28.69 14.25 8.84
CA LEU A 273 29.87 13.44 8.49
C LEU A 273 31.19 14.07 8.96
N GLY A 274 31.12 15.19 9.69
CA GLY A 274 32.23 15.85 10.38
C GLY A 274 32.57 17.23 9.81
N GLY A 275 32.41 18.26 10.65
CA GLY A 275 32.75 19.66 10.38
C GLY A 275 32.00 20.60 11.35
N PRO A 276 32.61 21.70 11.84
CA PRO A 276 31.87 22.70 12.61
C PRO A 276 30.73 23.29 11.75
N GLY A 277 29.47 23.12 12.17
CA GLY A 277 28.30 23.66 11.47
C GLY A 277 27.66 22.76 10.40
N ASP A 278 28.05 21.49 10.29
CA ASP A 278 27.34 20.49 9.47
C ASP A 278 25.96 20.20 10.10
N ASP A 279 24.87 20.64 9.44
CA ASP A 279 23.48 20.40 9.86
C ASP A 279 22.98 18.98 9.50
N GLY A 280 23.89 18.15 8.99
CA GLY A 280 23.66 16.78 8.58
C GLY A 280 22.69 16.65 7.44
N LYS A 281 22.67 17.60 6.50
CA LYS A 281 21.83 17.55 5.30
C LYS A 281 22.68 17.44 4.04
N MET A 282 22.25 16.59 3.11
CA MET A 282 22.86 16.47 1.78
C MET A 282 21.77 16.43 0.72
N SER A 283 21.90 17.17 -0.37
CA SER A 283 21.02 17.01 -1.54
C SER A 283 21.08 15.59 -2.09
N TYR A 284 20.02 15.12 -2.75
CA TYR A 284 20.01 13.79 -3.35
C TYR A 284 21.17 13.61 -4.35
N SER A 285 21.51 14.64 -5.15
CA SER A 285 22.69 14.65 -6.02
C SER A 285 24.02 14.46 -5.27
N GLU A 286 24.18 15.06 -4.08
CA GLU A 286 25.37 14.88 -3.25
C GLU A 286 25.42 13.48 -2.63
N VAL A 287 24.27 12.92 -2.25
CA VAL A 287 24.17 11.52 -1.79
C VAL A 287 24.61 10.57 -2.90
N GLU A 288 24.16 10.78 -4.15
CA GLU A 288 24.59 9.96 -5.28
C GLU A 288 26.09 10.11 -5.57
N LYS A 289 26.62 11.34 -5.46
CA LYS A 289 28.06 11.59 -5.58
C LYS A 289 28.85 10.85 -4.49
N PHE A 290 28.42 10.96 -3.24
CA PHE A 290 29.00 10.23 -2.11
C PHE A 290 29.00 8.73 -2.35
N ASN A 291 27.87 8.16 -2.78
CA ASN A 291 27.75 6.73 -3.06
C ASN A 291 28.78 6.25 -4.07
N ARG A 292 28.98 7.02 -5.16
CA ARG A 292 29.98 6.69 -6.19
C ARG A 292 31.42 6.85 -5.68
N GLU A 293 31.73 7.97 -5.04
CA GLU A 293 33.11 8.32 -4.63
C GLU A 293 33.60 7.47 -3.45
N LYS A 294 32.69 7.09 -2.54
CA LYS A 294 33.02 6.29 -1.36
C LYS A 294 32.74 4.80 -1.54
N ASN A 295 32.26 4.38 -2.71
CA ASN A 295 31.79 3.02 -2.97
C ASN A 295 30.84 2.54 -1.85
N ALA A 296 29.88 3.39 -1.49
CA ALA A 296 28.99 3.16 -0.35
C ALA A 296 28.05 1.98 -0.62
N THR A 297 27.70 1.25 0.45
CA THR A 297 26.65 0.24 0.38
C THR A 297 25.30 0.93 0.46
N VAL A 298 24.45 0.70 -0.54
CA VAL A 298 23.08 1.25 -0.62
C VAL A 298 22.09 0.16 -0.25
N VAL A 299 21.23 0.46 0.72
CA VAL A 299 20.24 -0.48 1.26
C VAL A 299 18.86 0.14 1.20
N TYR A 300 17.93 -0.56 0.54
CA TYR A 300 16.50 -0.23 0.61
C TYR A 300 15.90 -0.93 1.82
N ASP A 301 15.26 -0.17 2.71
CA ASP A 301 14.57 -0.67 3.87
C ASP A 301 13.06 -0.80 3.57
N PRO A 302 12.51 -2.02 3.47
CA PRO A 302 11.10 -2.24 3.16
C PRO A 302 10.15 -1.89 4.30
N GLU A 303 10.62 -1.94 5.56
CA GLU A 303 9.80 -1.65 6.74
C GLU A 303 9.41 -0.17 6.79
N THR A 304 10.38 0.73 6.61
CA THR A 304 10.14 2.17 6.58
C THR A 304 9.85 2.72 5.19
N VAL A 305 10.08 1.93 4.13
CA VAL A 305 10.03 2.35 2.72
C VAL A 305 10.91 3.58 2.51
N SER A 306 12.19 3.40 2.79
CA SER A 306 13.24 4.40 2.63
C SER A 306 14.53 3.73 2.15
N THR A 307 15.53 4.54 1.84
CA THR A 307 16.86 4.06 1.47
C THR A 307 17.90 4.66 2.40
N TYR A 308 18.94 3.90 2.72
CA TYR A 308 20.11 4.44 3.37
C TYR A 308 21.39 3.98 2.70
N SER A 309 22.44 4.78 2.84
CA SER A 309 23.77 4.48 2.38
C SER A 309 24.74 4.52 3.54
N TYR A 310 25.76 3.67 3.52
CA TYR A 310 26.86 3.77 4.47
C TYR A 310 28.23 3.42 3.87
N ALA A 311 29.27 4.06 4.37
CA ALA A 311 30.67 3.81 4.04
C ALA A 311 31.55 4.08 5.27
N GLY A 312 32.09 3.02 5.87
CA GLY A 312 32.73 3.13 7.19
C GLY A 312 31.71 3.60 8.22
N THR A 313 32.03 4.66 8.96
CA THR A 313 31.11 5.26 9.95
C THR A 313 30.14 6.27 9.35
N ALA A 314 30.32 6.70 8.11
CA ALA A 314 29.40 7.62 7.47
C ALA A 314 28.10 6.91 7.10
N TRP A 315 26.96 7.47 7.51
CA TRP A 315 25.62 6.93 7.24
C TRP A 315 24.69 8.04 6.75
N ILE A 316 23.86 7.75 5.75
CA ILE A 316 22.97 8.70 5.09
C ILE A 316 21.61 8.06 4.88
N GLY A 317 20.54 8.60 5.45
CA GLY A 317 19.16 8.17 5.18
C GLY A 317 18.49 9.12 4.21
N TYR A 318 17.79 8.62 3.19
CA TYR A 318 17.18 9.40 2.10
C TYR A 318 16.08 8.62 1.38
N ASP A 319 15.45 9.25 0.38
CA ASP A 319 14.60 8.57 -0.59
C ASP A 319 15.29 8.45 -1.95
N ASP A 320 15.29 7.25 -2.50
CA ASP A 320 15.71 6.94 -3.85
C ASP A 320 14.51 6.80 -4.81
N THR A 321 14.78 6.37 -6.04
CA THR A 321 13.74 6.16 -7.05
C THR A 321 12.71 5.11 -6.65
N ARG A 322 13.11 4.06 -5.91
CA ARG A 322 12.23 2.97 -5.49
C ARG A 322 11.29 3.44 -4.39
N SER A 323 11.83 3.94 -3.28
CA SER A 323 11.07 4.48 -2.14
C SER A 323 10.15 5.63 -2.57
N THR A 324 10.64 6.55 -3.41
CA THR A 324 9.80 7.63 -3.96
C THR A 324 8.62 7.09 -4.77
N THR A 325 8.84 6.11 -5.66
CA THR A 325 7.76 5.53 -6.46
C THR A 325 6.67 4.90 -5.59
N VAL A 326 7.08 4.20 -4.52
CA VAL A 326 6.14 3.60 -3.56
C VAL A 326 5.36 4.68 -2.82
N LYS A 327 6.00 5.80 -2.44
CA LYS A 327 5.31 6.93 -1.79
C LYS A 327 4.34 7.64 -2.72
N ILE A 328 4.72 7.90 -3.97
CA ILE A 328 3.79 8.46 -4.98
C ILE A 328 2.60 7.51 -5.16
N ARG A 329 2.84 6.19 -5.21
CA ARG A 329 1.76 5.20 -5.23
C ARG A 329 0.90 5.30 -3.98
N HIS A 330 1.49 5.45 -2.80
CA HIS A 330 0.75 5.64 -1.55
C HIS A 330 -0.14 6.88 -1.62
N ALA A 331 0.32 8.01 -2.18
CA ALA A 331 -0.52 9.20 -2.38
C ALA A 331 -1.73 8.91 -3.28
N GLN A 332 -1.51 8.26 -4.43
CA GLN A 332 -2.60 7.84 -5.33
C GLN A 332 -3.56 6.87 -4.64
N ASP A 333 -2.99 5.90 -3.93
CA ASP A 333 -3.67 4.93 -3.11
C ASP A 333 -4.29 5.50 -1.85
N HIS A 334 -4.11 6.78 -1.50
CA HIS A 334 -4.90 7.44 -0.46
C HIS A 334 -5.91 8.40 -1.07
N GLY A 335 -5.92 8.56 -2.39
CA GLY A 335 -6.79 9.52 -3.09
C GLY A 335 -6.57 10.94 -2.60
N ILE A 336 -5.37 11.24 -2.11
CA ILE A 336 -4.97 12.59 -1.72
C ILE A 336 -4.66 13.41 -2.98
N ARG A 337 -4.64 14.74 -2.86
CA ARG A 337 -4.60 15.66 -4.01
C ARG A 337 -3.34 15.50 -4.87
N GLY A 338 -2.24 15.05 -4.27
CA GLY A 338 -0.99 14.80 -4.98
C GLY A 338 0.20 14.88 -4.04
N TYR A 339 1.34 15.30 -4.58
CA TYR A 339 2.60 15.42 -3.85
C TYR A 339 3.38 16.68 -4.29
N PHE A 340 4.28 17.13 -3.44
CA PHE A 340 5.25 18.17 -3.77
C PHE A 340 6.66 17.74 -3.40
N ILE A 341 7.64 18.35 -4.05
CA ILE A 341 9.05 18.07 -3.84
C ILE A 341 9.73 19.27 -3.16
N TRP A 342 10.45 18.99 -2.07
CA TRP A 342 11.35 19.93 -1.39
C TRP A 342 12.81 19.46 -1.55
N ASN A 343 13.60 20.03 -2.45
CA ASN A 343 13.24 21.05 -3.43
C ASN A 343 13.90 20.71 -4.78
N VAL A 344 13.47 21.36 -5.87
CA VAL A 344 13.78 20.93 -7.24
C VAL A 344 15.26 20.96 -7.62
N THR A 345 16.13 21.62 -6.83
CA THR A 345 17.58 21.68 -7.13
C THR A 345 18.33 20.44 -6.65
N GLY A 346 17.72 19.62 -5.77
CA GLY A 346 18.37 18.46 -5.18
C GLY A 346 18.54 17.24 -6.11
N ASP A 347 18.00 17.28 -7.33
CA ASP A 347 17.94 16.14 -8.26
C ASP A 347 18.35 16.56 -9.68
N ILE A 348 19.65 16.77 -9.89
CA ILE A 348 20.25 17.27 -11.14
C ILE A 348 19.89 16.38 -12.35
N ASP A 349 19.85 15.06 -12.20
CA ASP A 349 19.52 14.10 -13.26
C ASP A 349 18.00 13.87 -13.44
N LEU A 350 17.18 14.53 -12.62
CA LEU A 350 15.73 14.39 -12.52
C LEU A 350 15.30 12.94 -12.23
N LYS A 351 16.14 12.14 -11.55
CA LYS A 351 15.85 10.73 -11.29
C LYS A 351 14.63 10.56 -10.40
N ILE A 352 14.49 11.38 -9.37
CA ILE A 352 13.34 11.38 -8.47
C ILE A 352 12.17 12.15 -9.09
N SER A 353 12.46 13.29 -9.71
CA SER A 353 11.45 14.17 -10.32
C SER A 353 10.71 13.50 -11.49
N LYS A 354 11.34 12.56 -12.20
CA LYS A 354 10.73 11.73 -13.25
C LYS A 354 9.85 10.60 -12.71
N GLN A 355 9.93 10.27 -11.41
CA GLN A 355 9.18 9.15 -10.88
C GLN A 355 7.68 9.46 -10.92
N GLU A 356 6.95 8.50 -11.46
CA GLU A 356 5.50 8.45 -11.38
C GLU A 356 5.11 7.05 -10.94
N ALA A 357 4.10 6.95 -10.09
CA ALA A 357 3.45 5.67 -9.91
C ALA A 357 2.39 5.50 -11.01
N PRO A 358 2.47 4.47 -11.86
CA PRO A 358 1.37 4.18 -12.77
C PRO A 358 0.13 3.85 -11.95
N THR A 359 -1.03 4.36 -12.40
CA THR A 359 -2.33 4.13 -11.76
C THR A 359 -2.53 2.63 -11.55
N TRP A 360 -2.75 2.23 -10.30
CA TRP A 360 -2.96 0.83 -9.96
C TRP A 360 -4.23 0.30 -10.64
N ILE A 361 -4.10 -0.80 -11.38
CA ILE A 361 -5.14 -1.31 -12.27
C ILE A 361 -6.24 -1.97 -11.44
N LYS A 362 -7.47 -1.48 -11.61
CA LYS A 362 -8.70 -2.10 -11.10
C LYS A 362 -9.53 -2.41 -12.32
N ALA A 363 -9.41 -3.63 -12.79
CA ALA A 363 -10.04 -4.07 -14.02
C ALA A 363 -11.19 -5.03 -13.77
N GLY A 364 -12.12 -5.10 -14.71
CA GLY A 364 -13.21 -6.06 -14.68
C GLY A 364 -13.66 -6.44 -16.08
N TYR A 365 -14.12 -7.68 -16.23
CA TYR A 365 -14.75 -8.16 -17.45
C TYR A 365 -16.26 -7.92 -17.44
N TRP A 366 -16.78 -7.60 -18.62
CA TRP A 366 -18.18 -7.67 -18.97
C TRP A 366 -18.30 -8.30 -20.37
N TYR A 367 -19.28 -9.20 -20.55
CA TYR A 367 -19.64 -9.72 -21.87
C TYR A 367 -21.16 -9.74 -22.06
N SER A 368 -21.60 -9.72 -23.32
CA SER A 368 -23.01 -9.62 -23.72
C SER A 368 -23.89 -10.73 -23.14
N GLY A 369 -23.41 -11.97 -23.12
CA GLY A 369 -24.11 -13.12 -22.55
C GLY A 369 -24.19 -13.16 -21.01
N SER A 370 -23.72 -12.12 -20.31
CA SER A 370 -23.91 -12.00 -18.86
C SER A 370 -25.33 -11.53 -18.47
N GLU A 371 -26.11 -11.04 -19.45
CA GLU A 371 -27.45 -10.46 -19.28
C GLU A 371 -27.49 -9.26 -18.31
N PHE A 372 -26.32 -8.68 -17.97
CA PHE A 372 -26.21 -7.53 -17.09
C PHE A 372 -26.13 -6.23 -17.90
N PRO A 373 -27.02 -5.26 -17.70
CA PRO A 373 -27.02 -4.02 -18.49
C PRO A 373 -25.73 -3.20 -18.30
N VAL A 374 -25.08 -2.81 -19.40
CA VAL A 374 -23.89 -1.93 -19.38
C VAL A 374 -24.13 -0.63 -18.59
N PRO A 375 -25.29 0.07 -18.72
CA PRO A 375 -25.56 1.28 -17.95
C PRO A 375 -25.57 1.07 -16.43
N ASP A 376 -25.79 -0.15 -15.95
CA ASP A 376 -25.84 -0.45 -14.53
C ASP A 376 -24.44 -0.62 -13.92
N ILE A 377 -23.39 -0.78 -14.74
CA ILE A 377 -22.02 -0.90 -14.26
C ILE A 377 -21.64 0.36 -13.46
N ASP A 378 -21.18 0.19 -12.21
CA ASP A 378 -20.55 1.26 -11.44
C ASP A 378 -19.08 1.43 -11.85
N SER A 379 -18.87 2.13 -12.96
CA SER A 379 -17.53 2.36 -13.52
C SER A 379 -16.63 3.21 -12.62
N SER A 380 -17.16 3.85 -11.57
CA SER A 380 -16.35 4.59 -10.59
C SER A 380 -15.47 3.68 -9.70
N LEU A 381 -15.76 2.37 -9.68
CA LEU A 381 -15.01 1.36 -8.94
C LEU A 381 -13.78 0.86 -9.71
N PHE A 382 -13.71 1.12 -11.01
CA PHE A 382 -12.72 0.57 -11.92
C PHE A 382 -11.88 1.66 -12.59
N THR A 383 -10.62 1.33 -12.90
CA THR A 383 -9.77 2.16 -13.76
C THR A 383 -9.81 1.66 -15.21
N HIS A 384 -10.05 0.36 -15.39
CA HIS A 384 -10.15 -0.28 -16.68
C HIS A 384 -11.39 -1.19 -16.73
N LEU A 385 -12.08 -1.25 -17.85
CA LEU A 385 -13.10 -2.26 -18.10
C LEU A 385 -12.85 -2.93 -19.43
N THR A 386 -13.10 -4.22 -19.50
CA THR A 386 -12.91 -5.00 -20.71
C THR A 386 -14.25 -5.51 -21.20
N CYS A 387 -14.58 -5.14 -22.43
CA CYS A 387 -15.75 -5.65 -23.16
C CYS A 387 -15.33 -6.89 -23.94
N ALA A 388 -16.07 -7.98 -23.74
CA ALA A 388 -15.80 -9.29 -24.30
C ALA A 388 -17.04 -9.81 -25.06
N PHE A 389 -16.93 -10.59 -26.14
CA PHE A 389 -15.72 -10.91 -26.90
C PHE A 389 -15.90 -10.52 -28.37
N ALA A 390 -14.80 -10.14 -29.02
CA ALA A 390 -14.65 -10.18 -30.46
C ALA A 390 -14.01 -11.51 -30.89
N HIS A 391 -14.14 -11.87 -32.16
CA HIS A 391 -13.69 -13.15 -32.73
C HIS A 391 -12.80 -12.93 -33.95
N ILE A 392 -12.14 -13.99 -34.42
CA ILE A 392 -11.33 -13.96 -35.65
C ILE A 392 -12.11 -14.66 -36.75
N ASN A 393 -12.31 -13.98 -37.88
CA ASN A 393 -12.95 -14.60 -39.04
C ASN A 393 -12.00 -15.66 -39.62
N SER A 394 -12.45 -16.90 -39.73
CA SER A 394 -11.61 -18.02 -40.18
C SER A 394 -11.17 -17.96 -41.65
N SER A 395 -11.83 -17.14 -42.46
CA SER A 395 -11.54 -17.01 -43.89
C SER A 395 -10.69 -15.79 -44.21
N THR A 396 -10.95 -14.65 -43.55
CA THR A 396 -10.22 -13.39 -43.81
C THR A 396 -9.11 -13.12 -42.78
N TYR A 397 -9.17 -13.78 -41.63
CA TYR A 397 -8.33 -13.50 -40.45
C TYR A 397 -8.47 -12.09 -39.89
N GLU A 398 -9.51 -11.36 -40.29
CA GLU A 398 -9.85 -10.06 -39.71
C GLU A 398 -10.62 -10.24 -38.40
N LEU A 399 -10.60 -9.19 -37.58
CA LEU A 399 -11.44 -9.11 -36.39
C LEU A 399 -12.92 -9.06 -36.81
N SER A 400 -13.74 -9.85 -36.13
CA SER A 400 -15.18 -9.96 -36.37
C SER A 400 -15.95 -9.79 -35.06
N ILE A 401 -17.11 -9.16 -35.14
CA ILE A 401 -18.04 -9.00 -34.02
C ILE A 401 -19.34 -9.66 -34.42
N LEU A 402 -19.91 -10.47 -33.53
CA LEU A 402 -21.20 -11.10 -33.79
C LEU A 402 -22.29 -10.02 -33.84
N PRO A 403 -23.27 -10.12 -34.76
CA PRO A 403 -24.36 -9.14 -34.84
C PRO A 403 -25.12 -8.95 -33.52
N SER A 404 -25.22 -10.01 -32.70
CA SER A 404 -25.83 -9.96 -31.37
C SER A 404 -25.07 -9.08 -30.37
N ASP A 405 -23.75 -8.91 -30.57
CA ASP A 405 -22.86 -8.23 -29.63
C ASP A 405 -22.52 -6.80 -30.08
N GLU A 406 -22.72 -6.48 -31.35
CA GLU A 406 -22.31 -5.21 -31.97
C GLU A 406 -22.91 -3.99 -31.27
N THR A 407 -24.19 -4.04 -30.91
CA THR A 407 -24.86 -2.93 -30.21
C THR A 407 -24.21 -2.66 -28.85
N TYR A 408 -23.81 -3.71 -28.13
CA TYR A 408 -23.16 -3.57 -26.84
C TYR A 408 -21.71 -3.09 -26.99
N ILE A 409 -20.94 -3.70 -27.90
CA ILE A 409 -19.52 -3.38 -28.10
C ILE A 409 -19.35 -1.93 -28.61
N SER A 410 -20.20 -1.48 -29.54
CA SER A 410 -20.12 -0.14 -30.12
C SER A 410 -20.45 0.98 -29.12
N THR A 411 -21.31 0.73 -28.14
CA THR A 411 -21.76 1.73 -27.17
C THR A 411 -21.10 1.61 -25.80
N PHE A 412 -20.35 0.52 -25.54
CA PHE A 412 -19.79 0.19 -24.24
C PHE A 412 -18.98 1.33 -23.63
N THR A 413 -18.03 1.88 -24.40
CA THR A 413 -17.11 2.91 -23.92
C THR A 413 -17.84 4.18 -23.52
N ASP A 414 -18.79 4.63 -24.33
CA ASP A 414 -19.51 5.87 -24.08
C ASP A 414 -20.38 5.75 -22.84
N ILE A 415 -21.06 4.61 -22.64
CA ILE A 415 -21.91 4.36 -21.48
C ILE A 415 -21.09 4.36 -20.19
N VAL A 416 -20.00 3.58 -20.11
CA VAL A 416 -19.23 3.48 -18.86
C VAL A 416 -18.51 4.79 -18.53
N ARG A 417 -18.18 5.62 -19.53
CA ARG A 417 -17.57 6.94 -19.33
C ARG A 417 -18.52 7.97 -18.71
N GLN A 418 -19.84 7.77 -18.79
CA GLN A 418 -20.82 8.68 -18.17
C GLN A 418 -20.64 8.76 -16.65
N LYS A 419 -20.35 7.62 -15.99
CA LYS A 419 -20.10 7.55 -14.54
C LYS A 419 -18.62 7.70 -14.17
N ASN A 420 -17.70 7.45 -15.11
CA ASN A 420 -16.26 7.63 -14.90
C ASN A 420 -15.58 8.16 -16.17
N PRO A 421 -15.46 9.50 -16.35
CA PRO A 421 -14.88 10.10 -17.55
C PRO A 421 -13.41 9.73 -17.83
N THR A 422 -12.70 9.22 -16.82
CA THR A 422 -11.28 8.85 -16.92
C THR A 422 -11.04 7.37 -17.22
N ILE A 423 -12.10 6.54 -17.22
CA ILE A 423 -11.96 5.10 -17.41
C ILE A 423 -11.39 4.75 -18.78
N LYS A 424 -10.58 3.69 -18.80
CA LYS A 424 -10.04 3.09 -20.01
C LYS A 424 -10.81 1.80 -20.32
N THR A 425 -11.11 1.59 -21.59
CA THR A 425 -11.87 0.43 -22.06
C THR A 425 -11.03 -0.40 -23.01
N LEU A 426 -11.09 -1.73 -22.88
CA LEU A 426 -10.41 -2.66 -23.78
C LEU A 426 -11.41 -3.56 -24.47
N LEU A 427 -11.15 -3.92 -25.72
CA LEU A 427 -11.88 -4.95 -26.45
C LEU A 427 -11.11 -6.28 -26.35
N SER A 428 -11.75 -7.31 -25.80
CA SER A 428 -11.17 -8.64 -25.63
C SER A 428 -11.49 -9.55 -26.81
N ILE A 429 -10.49 -10.28 -27.27
CA ILE A 429 -10.56 -11.15 -28.46
C ILE A 429 -10.48 -12.60 -28.00
N TRP A 430 -11.53 -13.37 -28.29
CA TRP A 430 -11.64 -14.78 -27.89
C TRP A 430 -10.86 -15.70 -28.82
N THR A 431 -10.03 -16.57 -28.22
CA THR A 431 -9.17 -17.48 -28.97
C THR A 431 -9.15 -18.94 -28.47
N GLN A 432 -10.04 -19.33 -27.55
CA GLN A 432 -10.20 -20.74 -27.13
C GLN A 432 -11.06 -21.57 -28.11
N ASP A 433 -11.08 -22.89 -27.87
CA ASP A 433 -11.91 -23.88 -28.55
C ASP A 433 -11.74 -23.90 -30.07
N SER A 434 -12.82 -23.81 -30.84
CA SER A 434 -12.80 -23.81 -32.31
C SER A 434 -11.98 -22.65 -32.89
N ASN A 435 -11.75 -21.57 -32.15
CA ASN A 435 -10.92 -20.45 -32.59
C ASN A 435 -9.42 -20.68 -32.38
N PHE A 436 -9.04 -21.74 -31.65
CA PHE A 436 -7.65 -22.05 -31.35
C PHE A 436 -6.84 -22.31 -32.62
N SER A 437 -7.36 -23.16 -33.51
CA SER A 437 -6.74 -23.48 -34.80
C SER A 437 -6.67 -22.26 -35.70
N THR A 438 -7.77 -21.51 -35.81
CA THR A 438 -7.85 -20.26 -36.59
C THR A 438 -6.84 -19.22 -36.12
N PHE A 439 -6.66 -19.06 -34.81
CA PHE A 439 -5.69 -18.12 -34.26
C PHE A 439 -4.26 -18.45 -34.68
N PHE A 440 -3.83 -19.72 -34.62
CA PHE A 440 -2.47 -20.07 -35.04
C PHE A 440 -2.29 -20.07 -36.56
N SER A 441 -3.33 -20.38 -37.34
CA SER A 441 -3.33 -20.14 -38.79
C SER A 441 -3.19 -18.66 -39.14
N MET A 442 -3.76 -17.76 -38.32
CA MET A 442 -3.56 -16.32 -38.41
C MET A 442 -2.12 -15.94 -38.02
N ALA A 443 -1.62 -16.44 -36.89
CA ALA A 443 -0.32 -16.05 -36.35
C ALA A 443 0.87 -16.52 -37.21
N THR A 444 0.76 -17.67 -37.89
CA THR A 444 1.88 -18.25 -38.66
C THR A 444 2.25 -17.43 -39.91
N GLN A 445 1.31 -16.78 -40.60
CA GLN A 445 1.57 -16.09 -41.87
C GLN A 445 1.60 -14.56 -41.72
N PRO A 446 2.63 -13.86 -42.23
CA PRO A 446 2.71 -12.40 -42.11
C PRO A 446 1.49 -11.65 -42.68
N SER A 447 0.95 -12.07 -43.82
CA SER A 447 -0.24 -11.44 -44.43
C SER A 447 -1.49 -11.58 -43.57
N HIS A 448 -1.68 -12.74 -42.93
CA HIS A 448 -2.82 -12.97 -42.02
C HIS A 448 -2.67 -12.15 -40.75
N ARG A 449 -1.46 -12.07 -40.18
CA ARG A 449 -1.17 -11.21 -39.03
C ARG A 449 -1.46 -9.75 -39.34
N THR A 450 -1.05 -9.25 -40.51
CA THR A 450 -1.36 -7.88 -40.94
C THR A 450 -2.87 -7.64 -40.98
N SER A 451 -3.63 -8.56 -41.60
CA SER A 451 -5.09 -8.46 -41.71
C SER A 451 -5.76 -8.39 -40.32
N PHE A 452 -5.35 -9.27 -39.39
CA PHE A 452 -5.82 -9.27 -38.01
C PHE A 452 -5.44 -7.98 -37.27
N ILE A 453 -4.18 -7.56 -37.34
CA ILE A 453 -3.66 -6.39 -36.62
C ILE A 453 -4.36 -5.13 -37.09
N GLU A 454 -4.45 -4.90 -38.40
CA GLU A 454 -5.05 -3.70 -38.97
C GLU A 454 -6.54 -3.61 -38.65
N SER A 455 -7.29 -4.71 -38.86
CA SER A 455 -8.72 -4.75 -38.53
C SER A 455 -8.98 -4.60 -37.03
N SER A 456 -8.14 -5.15 -36.15
CA SER A 456 -8.28 -5.00 -34.70
C SER A 456 -8.07 -3.56 -34.23
N ILE A 457 -7.05 -2.86 -34.76
CA ILE A 457 -6.78 -1.45 -34.46
C ILE A 457 -7.93 -0.59 -35.00
N GLN A 458 -8.35 -0.81 -36.24
CA GLN A 458 -9.45 -0.07 -36.85
C GLN A 458 -10.74 -0.22 -36.03
N THR A 459 -11.10 -1.44 -35.63
CA THR A 459 -12.30 -1.72 -34.84
C THR A 459 -12.23 -1.07 -33.46
N ALA A 460 -11.09 -1.19 -32.75
CA ALA A 460 -10.91 -0.55 -31.46
C ALA A 460 -11.09 0.97 -31.56
N ARG A 461 -10.55 1.61 -32.60
CA ARG A 461 -10.70 3.05 -32.82
C ARG A 461 -12.11 3.45 -33.23
N LEU A 462 -12.79 2.63 -34.04
CA LEU A 462 -14.17 2.84 -34.49
C LEU A 462 -15.13 2.89 -33.30
N TYR A 463 -14.99 1.95 -32.37
CA TYR A 463 -15.87 1.84 -31.18
C TYR A 463 -15.29 2.51 -29.92
N GLY A 464 -14.31 3.40 -30.09
CA GLY A 464 -13.78 4.25 -29.03
C GLY A 464 -12.98 3.53 -27.94
N PHE A 465 -12.58 2.27 -28.15
CA PHE A 465 -11.76 1.53 -27.19
C PHE A 465 -10.35 2.14 -27.05
N HIS A 466 -9.82 2.02 -25.84
CA HIS A 466 -8.49 2.50 -25.45
C HIS A 466 -7.43 1.41 -25.57
N GLY A 467 -7.83 0.16 -25.78
CA GLY A 467 -6.91 -0.95 -25.93
C GLY A 467 -7.55 -2.24 -26.42
N LEU A 468 -6.68 -3.23 -26.59
CA LEU A 468 -6.98 -4.56 -27.09
C LEU A 468 -6.43 -5.59 -26.11
N GLU A 469 -7.15 -6.70 -25.97
CA GLU A 469 -6.75 -7.83 -25.15
C GLU A 469 -6.88 -9.13 -25.91
N LEU A 470 -5.86 -9.97 -25.82
CA LEU A 470 -5.93 -11.36 -26.26
C LEU A 470 -6.40 -12.25 -25.10
N TYR A 471 -7.55 -12.92 -25.25
CA TYR A 471 -8.09 -13.83 -24.23
C TYR A 471 -8.09 -15.27 -24.73
N GLY A 472 -7.68 -16.18 -23.84
CA GLY A 472 -7.91 -17.60 -24.06
C GLY A 472 -6.72 -18.40 -24.60
N MET A 473 -5.50 -17.89 -24.45
CA MET A 473 -4.29 -18.60 -24.88
C MET A 473 -3.52 -19.14 -23.68
N GLY A 474 -3.09 -20.40 -23.76
CA GLY A 474 -2.13 -20.99 -22.82
C GLY A 474 -1.32 -22.13 -23.43
N PRO A 475 -0.17 -22.51 -22.84
CA PRO A 475 0.68 -23.60 -23.32
C PRO A 475 0.06 -25.02 -23.15
N TYR A 476 -1.25 -25.15 -22.99
CA TYR A 476 -1.93 -26.38 -22.55
C TYR A 476 -2.63 -27.09 -23.70
N GLY A 477 -2.60 -28.43 -23.71
CA GLY A 477 -3.49 -29.27 -24.51
C GLY A 477 -3.11 -29.51 -25.98
N ILE A 478 -1.85 -29.33 -26.36
CA ILE A 478 -1.37 -29.48 -27.75
C ILE A 478 -0.08 -30.30 -27.75
N GLU A 479 0.17 -31.06 -28.81
CA GLU A 479 1.41 -31.82 -28.98
C GLU A 479 2.68 -30.92 -28.82
N PRO A 480 3.75 -31.42 -28.17
CA PRO A 480 4.91 -30.61 -27.78
C PRO A 480 5.54 -29.79 -28.91
N ASP A 481 5.70 -30.38 -30.10
CA ASP A 481 6.36 -29.72 -31.24
C ASP A 481 5.51 -28.58 -31.83
N THR A 482 4.20 -28.80 -31.96
CA THR A 482 3.25 -27.77 -32.40
C THR A 482 3.16 -26.65 -31.38
N SER A 483 3.19 -26.97 -30.09
CA SER A 483 3.09 -25.98 -29.02
C SER A 483 4.28 -25.02 -28.96
N THR A 484 5.51 -25.48 -29.24
CA THR A 484 6.71 -24.63 -29.27
C THR A 484 6.69 -23.66 -30.45
N LYS A 485 6.31 -24.14 -31.65
CA LYS A 485 6.14 -23.29 -32.83
C LYS A 485 5.06 -22.23 -32.60
N ASN A 486 3.93 -22.65 -32.03
CA ASN A 486 2.81 -21.76 -31.71
C ASN A 486 3.23 -20.62 -30.77
N MET A 487 3.97 -20.91 -29.70
CA MET A 487 4.46 -19.86 -28.79
C MET A 487 5.43 -18.89 -29.48
N LYS A 488 6.25 -19.37 -30.42
CA LYS A 488 7.11 -18.52 -31.25
C LYS A 488 6.29 -17.59 -32.15
N ASP A 489 5.28 -18.13 -32.85
CA ASP A 489 4.39 -17.36 -33.73
C ASP A 489 3.58 -16.32 -32.95
N MET A 490 3.13 -16.66 -31.73
CA MET A 490 2.50 -15.72 -30.80
C MET A 490 3.46 -14.59 -30.40
N GLY A 491 4.74 -14.90 -30.17
CA GLY A 491 5.76 -13.90 -29.90
C GLY A 491 5.96 -12.91 -31.06
N ILE A 492 5.98 -13.42 -32.30
CA ILE A 492 6.08 -12.61 -33.52
C ILE A 492 4.83 -11.74 -33.69
N LEU A 493 3.63 -12.29 -33.45
CA LEU A 493 2.39 -11.52 -33.48
C LEU A 493 2.45 -10.32 -32.54
N PHE A 494 2.92 -10.49 -31.31
CA PHE A 494 3.05 -9.37 -30.37
C PHE A 494 4.06 -8.30 -30.80
N ASP A 495 5.16 -8.70 -31.43
CA ASP A 495 6.13 -7.76 -32.02
C ASP A 495 5.47 -6.93 -33.14
N ASP A 496 4.80 -7.60 -34.07
CA ASP A 496 4.12 -6.95 -35.21
C ASP A 496 2.96 -6.04 -34.72
N TRP A 497 2.16 -6.52 -33.77
CA TRP A 497 1.01 -5.80 -33.25
C TRP A 497 1.41 -4.53 -32.50
N ARG A 498 2.44 -4.60 -31.64
CA ARG A 498 2.96 -3.42 -30.95
C ARG A 498 3.58 -2.43 -31.92
N SER A 499 4.30 -2.91 -32.93
CA SER A 499 4.88 -2.07 -33.98
C SER A 499 3.79 -1.28 -34.72
N ALA A 500 2.70 -1.94 -35.12
CA ALA A 500 1.57 -1.31 -35.78
C ALA A 500 0.86 -0.27 -34.90
N ILE A 501 0.61 -0.60 -33.62
CA ILE A 501 0.00 0.35 -32.66
C ILE A 501 0.87 1.61 -32.52
N ASN A 502 2.19 1.45 -32.38
CA ASN A 502 3.10 2.58 -32.25
C ASN A 502 3.17 3.43 -33.53
N LYS A 503 3.01 2.81 -34.71
CA LYS A 503 2.95 3.49 -36.00
C LYS A 503 1.65 4.29 -36.14
N GLU A 504 0.51 3.71 -35.77
CA GLU A 504 -0.79 4.39 -35.78
C GLU A 504 -0.79 5.65 -34.89
N SER A 505 -0.22 5.54 -33.68
CA SER A 505 -0.21 6.67 -32.74
C SER A 505 0.66 7.86 -33.18
N LYS A 506 1.70 7.63 -33.98
CA LYS A 506 2.56 8.73 -34.48
C LYS A 506 1.83 9.63 -35.49
N ASN A 507 0.84 9.07 -36.18
CA ASN A 507 0.06 9.77 -37.19
C ASN A 507 -1.29 10.28 -36.64
N SER A 508 -1.47 10.24 -35.31
CA SER A 508 -2.73 10.54 -34.64
C SER A 508 -2.48 11.45 -33.44
N THR A 509 -3.48 12.26 -33.07
CA THR A 509 -3.48 13.01 -31.80
C THR A 509 -3.85 12.13 -30.61
N ARG A 510 -4.19 10.86 -30.84
CA ARG A 510 -4.63 9.89 -29.83
C ARG A 510 -3.45 9.11 -29.25
N SER A 511 -3.53 8.76 -27.96
CA SER A 511 -2.54 7.89 -27.31
C SER A 511 -2.49 6.49 -27.95
N PRO A 512 -1.33 5.81 -27.93
CA PRO A 512 -1.22 4.41 -28.35
C PRO A 512 -2.25 3.52 -27.66
N LEU A 513 -2.78 2.51 -28.38
CA LEU A 513 -3.65 1.50 -27.78
C LEU A 513 -2.89 0.70 -26.71
N ILE A 514 -3.57 0.46 -25.59
CA ILE A 514 -3.12 -0.48 -24.57
C ILE A 514 -3.21 -1.88 -25.18
N LEU A 515 -2.19 -2.71 -24.99
CA LEU A 515 -2.14 -4.08 -25.48
C LEU A 515 -1.84 -5.06 -24.35
N THR A 516 -2.75 -6.00 -24.12
CA THR A 516 -2.73 -6.92 -22.97
C THR A 516 -3.08 -8.35 -23.38
N MET A 517 -2.90 -9.29 -22.46
CA MET A 517 -3.43 -10.64 -22.63
C MET A 517 -3.94 -11.21 -21.31
N ALA A 518 -4.88 -12.14 -21.37
CA ALA A 518 -5.18 -13.06 -20.28
C ALA A 518 -4.26 -14.28 -20.39
N GLY A 519 -3.36 -14.43 -19.41
CA GLY A 519 -2.45 -15.55 -19.28
C GLY A 519 -2.92 -16.53 -18.21
N HIS A 520 -2.51 -17.78 -18.36
CA HIS A 520 -2.73 -18.82 -17.37
C HIS A 520 -1.93 -18.56 -16.06
N TYR A 521 -2.33 -19.18 -14.94
CA TYR A 521 -1.65 -18.99 -13.66
C TYR A 521 -0.17 -19.41 -13.68
N LEU A 522 0.19 -20.36 -14.54
CA LEU A 522 1.56 -20.77 -14.80
C LEU A 522 2.07 -20.23 -16.15
N PRO A 523 3.31 -19.75 -16.22
CA PRO A 523 3.93 -19.29 -17.47
C PRO A 523 4.36 -20.42 -18.41
N SER A 524 4.37 -21.66 -17.93
CA SER A 524 4.86 -22.83 -18.66
C SER A 524 4.22 -24.12 -18.16
N GLN A 525 4.12 -25.11 -19.04
CA GLN A 525 3.77 -26.48 -18.69
C GLN A 525 4.71 -27.43 -19.45
N SER A 526 5.33 -28.37 -18.73
CA SER A 526 6.33 -29.28 -19.31
C SER A 526 7.44 -28.52 -20.06
N THR A 527 7.68 -28.81 -21.34
CA THR A 527 8.69 -28.15 -22.20
C THR A 527 8.21 -26.84 -22.83
N THR A 528 6.93 -26.48 -22.74
CA THR A 528 6.34 -25.34 -23.44
C THR A 528 6.13 -24.16 -22.52
N SER A 529 6.56 -22.97 -22.97
CA SER A 529 6.49 -21.72 -22.21
C SER A 529 5.95 -20.60 -23.10
N TYR A 530 5.25 -19.64 -22.51
CA TYR A 530 4.92 -18.41 -23.21
C TYR A 530 6.17 -17.70 -23.73
N PRO A 531 6.05 -16.88 -24.80
CA PRO A 531 7.16 -16.09 -25.37
C PRO A 531 7.52 -14.90 -24.46
N MET A 532 8.15 -15.19 -23.32
CA MET A 532 8.42 -14.24 -22.23
C MET A 532 9.09 -12.94 -22.69
N ALA A 533 10.12 -13.05 -23.54
CA ALA A 533 10.85 -11.88 -24.03
C ALA A 533 9.96 -10.96 -24.89
N SER A 534 9.07 -11.52 -25.71
CA SER A 534 8.13 -10.73 -26.51
C SER A 534 7.03 -10.14 -25.63
N ILE A 535 6.47 -10.90 -24.69
CA ILE A 535 5.51 -10.40 -23.71
C ILE A 535 6.08 -9.20 -22.95
N GLN A 536 7.28 -9.34 -22.40
CA GLN A 536 7.95 -8.28 -21.65
C GLN A 536 8.24 -7.05 -22.49
N ARG A 537 8.53 -7.19 -23.79
CA ARG A 537 8.81 -6.05 -24.67
C ARG A 537 7.53 -5.37 -25.16
N ASN A 538 6.48 -6.14 -25.47
CA ASN A 538 5.37 -5.66 -26.27
C ASN A 538 4.06 -5.47 -25.52
N LEU A 539 3.77 -6.23 -24.46
CA LEU A 539 2.51 -6.08 -23.73
C LEU A 539 2.65 -5.02 -22.63
N ASP A 540 1.60 -4.24 -22.40
CA ASP A 540 1.54 -3.32 -21.25
C ASP A 540 1.54 -4.13 -19.95
N TRP A 541 0.71 -5.19 -19.88
CA TRP A 541 0.70 -6.17 -18.80
C TRP A 541 0.00 -7.48 -19.22
N VAL A 542 0.10 -8.49 -18.34
CA VAL A 542 -0.58 -9.79 -18.43
C VAL A 542 -1.57 -9.91 -17.26
N HIS A 543 -2.82 -10.27 -17.54
CA HIS A 543 -3.79 -10.68 -16.54
C HIS A 543 -3.57 -12.15 -16.18
N ILE A 544 -3.17 -12.45 -14.95
CA ILE A 544 -2.90 -13.81 -14.50
C ILE A 544 -4.23 -14.43 -14.04
N GLY A 545 -4.73 -15.41 -14.77
CA GLY A 545 -5.94 -16.17 -14.43
C GLY A 545 -5.71 -17.04 -13.20
N SER A 546 -5.88 -16.46 -12.01
CA SER A 546 -5.59 -17.08 -10.71
C SER A 546 -6.83 -17.69 -10.04
N TYR A 547 -7.56 -18.51 -10.81
CA TYR A 547 -8.78 -19.18 -10.39
C TYR A 547 -9.03 -20.40 -11.29
N ASP A 548 -10.12 -21.12 -11.03
CA ASP A 548 -10.51 -22.37 -11.71
C ASP A 548 -9.50 -23.50 -11.56
N TYR A 549 -8.77 -23.50 -10.44
CA TYR A 549 -7.80 -24.53 -10.05
C TYR A 549 -8.44 -25.90 -9.86
N HIS A 550 -9.61 -25.90 -9.23
CA HIS A 550 -10.38 -27.09 -8.90
C HIS A 550 -11.78 -26.96 -9.46
N LEU A 551 -12.26 -27.99 -10.15
CA LEU A 551 -13.50 -27.96 -10.93
C LEU A 551 -14.33 -29.21 -10.68
N SER A 552 -15.61 -29.00 -10.36
CA SER A 552 -16.56 -30.08 -10.07
C SER A 552 -16.87 -31.01 -11.26
N THR A 553 -16.50 -30.59 -12.46
CA THR A 553 -16.59 -31.37 -13.69
C THR A 553 -15.41 -32.31 -13.90
N LYS A 554 -14.28 -32.08 -13.22
CA LYS A 554 -13.02 -32.84 -13.38
C LYS A 554 -12.67 -33.69 -12.17
N GLU A 555 -13.12 -33.28 -10.98
CA GLU A 555 -12.63 -33.83 -9.71
C GLU A 555 -13.77 -34.42 -8.88
N ASN A 556 -13.46 -35.53 -8.20
CA ASN A 556 -14.33 -36.22 -7.25
C ASN A 556 -13.99 -35.87 -5.78
N PHE A 557 -13.47 -34.66 -5.56
CA PHE A 557 -13.23 -34.09 -4.24
C PHE A 557 -13.49 -32.58 -4.28
N THR A 558 -13.80 -31.98 -3.12
CA THR A 558 -14.01 -30.53 -2.99
C THR A 558 -12.68 -29.79 -3.07
N GLY A 559 -12.65 -28.60 -3.68
CA GLY A 559 -11.39 -27.87 -3.87
C GLY A 559 -11.53 -26.35 -3.82
N ALA A 560 -10.48 -25.68 -3.36
CA ALA A 560 -10.40 -24.22 -3.34
C ALA A 560 -10.04 -23.68 -4.73
N HIS A 561 -11.04 -23.48 -5.59
CA HIS A 561 -10.83 -23.14 -7.00
C HIS A 561 -10.03 -21.84 -7.25
N SER A 562 -9.96 -20.94 -6.28
CA SER A 562 -9.27 -19.64 -6.39
C SER A 562 -8.17 -19.47 -5.33
N ALA A 563 -7.67 -20.54 -4.73
CA ALA A 563 -6.73 -20.50 -3.61
C ALA A 563 -5.57 -19.50 -3.78
N LEU A 564 -5.35 -18.63 -2.78
CA LEU A 564 -4.15 -17.77 -2.75
C LEU A 564 -2.92 -18.61 -2.42
N TYR A 565 -3.05 -19.49 -1.43
CA TYR A 565 -2.05 -20.44 -0.97
C TYR A 565 -2.65 -21.84 -0.96
N ASP A 566 -1.81 -22.85 -1.09
CA ASP A 566 -2.20 -24.23 -0.86
C ASP A 566 -1.04 -24.95 -0.17
N PRO A 567 -1.20 -25.41 1.09
CA PRO A 567 -0.13 -26.10 1.81
C PRO A 567 0.18 -27.50 1.24
N SER A 568 -0.73 -28.05 0.44
CA SER A 568 -0.65 -29.42 -0.08
C SER A 568 -0.21 -29.50 -1.55
N SER A 569 -0.19 -28.38 -2.27
CA SER A 569 0.11 -28.38 -3.70
C SER A 569 0.65 -27.05 -4.24
N ASN A 570 1.21 -27.09 -5.45
CA ASN A 570 1.62 -25.91 -6.21
C ASN A 570 0.48 -25.30 -7.06
N ILE A 571 -0.76 -25.78 -6.88
CA ILE A 571 -1.94 -25.30 -7.60
C ILE A 571 -2.56 -24.14 -6.82
N ASN A 572 -1.84 -23.02 -6.79
CA ASN A 572 -2.29 -21.82 -6.10
C ASN A 572 -1.72 -20.56 -6.74
N THR A 573 -2.31 -19.43 -6.35
CA THR A 573 -1.96 -18.10 -6.88
C THR A 573 -0.52 -17.71 -6.57
N ASP A 574 -0.07 -17.86 -5.31
CA ASP A 574 1.26 -17.42 -4.88
C ASP A 574 2.38 -18.14 -5.65
N TYR A 575 2.26 -19.46 -5.81
CA TYR A 575 3.17 -20.27 -6.61
C TYR A 575 3.22 -19.79 -8.06
N GLY A 576 2.06 -19.59 -8.70
CA GLY A 576 1.97 -19.10 -10.07
C GLY A 576 2.64 -17.73 -10.26
N ILE A 577 2.37 -16.78 -9.37
CA ILE A 577 2.96 -15.44 -9.40
C ILE A 577 4.49 -15.51 -9.24
N LYS A 578 4.99 -16.32 -8.30
CA LYS A 578 6.44 -16.54 -8.12
C LYS A 578 7.07 -17.13 -9.37
N GLU A 579 6.41 -18.06 -10.05
CA GLU A 579 6.92 -18.71 -11.25
C GLU A 579 7.00 -17.74 -12.44
N TRP A 580 6.00 -16.87 -12.63
CA TRP A 580 6.05 -15.80 -13.63
C TRP A 580 7.22 -14.83 -13.39
N ILE A 581 7.44 -14.44 -12.13
CA ILE A 581 8.56 -13.56 -11.74
C ILE A 581 9.90 -14.27 -11.96
N ARG A 582 10.02 -15.53 -11.52
CA ARG A 582 11.23 -16.35 -11.67
C ARG A 582 11.65 -16.49 -13.12
N ARG A 583 10.69 -16.51 -14.05
CA ARG A 583 10.93 -16.58 -15.51
C ARG A 583 11.10 -15.21 -16.18
N GLY A 584 11.15 -14.14 -15.41
CA GLY A 584 11.58 -12.82 -15.87
C GLY A 584 10.47 -11.82 -16.19
N LEU A 585 9.19 -12.15 -15.97
CA LEU A 585 8.13 -11.13 -16.07
C LEU A 585 8.14 -10.25 -14.81
N PRO A 586 8.38 -8.92 -14.91
CA PRO A 586 8.37 -8.07 -13.73
C PRO A 586 6.98 -8.03 -13.09
N ALA A 587 6.91 -7.99 -11.75
CA ALA A 587 5.64 -7.84 -11.01
C ALA A 587 4.77 -6.68 -11.53
N LYS A 588 5.40 -5.55 -11.90
CA LYS A 588 4.76 -4.39 -12.50
C LYS A 588 4.16 -4.60 -13.91
N LYS A 589 4.29 -5.78 -14.50
CA LYS A 589 3.64 -6.21 -15.74
C LYS A 589 2.57 -7.28 -15.51
N MET A 590 2.19 -7.52 -14.26
CA MET A 590 1.24 -8.56 -13.88
C MET A 590 0.03 -7.94 -13.17
N VAL A 591 -1.16 -8.39 -13.54
CA VAL A 591 -2.43 -8.00 -12.93
C VAL A 591 -3.10 -9.26 -12.41
N LEU A 592 -3.37 -9.33 -11.10
CA LEU A 592 -3.91 -10.51 -10.43
C LEU A 592 -5.37 -10.78 -10.84
N GLY A 593 -5.69 -12.01 -11.23
CA GLY A 593 -7.06 -12.44 -11.47
C GLY A 593 -7.83 -12.66 -10.17
N LEU A 594 -9.06 -12.16 -10.09
CA LEU A 594 -10.00 -12.42 -8.99
C LEU A 594 -11.28 -13.06 -9.55
N ALA A 595 -11.76 -14.11 -8.89
CA ALA A 595 -12.99 -14.80 -9.26
C ALA A 595 -14.17 -14.26 -8.45
N TYR A 596 -15.20 -13.73 -9.11
CA TYR A 596 -16.49 -13.41 -8.49
C TYR A 596 -17.50 -14.54 -8.72
N HIS A 597 -17.02 -15.76 -8.67
CA HIS A 597 -17.82 -16.96 -8.83
C HIS A 597 -17.24 -18.05 -7.93
N GLY A 598 -17.94 -19.17 -7.84
CA GLY A 598 -17.53 -20.36 -7.12
C GLY A 598 -18.00 -21.62 -7.81
N TYR A 599 -17.72 -22.76 -7.19
CA TYR A 599 -18.12 -24.06 -7.67
C TYR A 599 -18.79 -24.89 -6.58
N ALA A 600 -19.78 -25.70 -6.99
CA ALA A 600 -20.55 -26.56 -6.13
C ALA A 600 -20.31 -28.05 -6.42
N TRP A 601 -20.13 -28.82 -5.36
CA TRP A 601 -19.95 -30.27 -5.37
C TRP A 601 -21.01 -30.98 -4.53
N THR A 602 -21.33 -32.21 -4.89
CA THR A 602 -22.13 -33.13 -4.07
C THR A 602 -21.18 -33.97 -3.21
N LEU A 603 -21.15 -33.76 -1.90
CA LEU A 603 -20.33 -34.54 -0.95
C LEU A 603 -20.76 -36.01 -0.90
N VAL A 604 -19.79 -36.90 -0.66
CA VAL A 604 -20.07 -38.31 -0.35
C VAL A 604 -20.67 -38.45 1.04
N ASP A 605 -20.10 -37.76 2.03
CA ASP A 605 -20.60 -37.63 3.40
C ASP A 605 -20.65 -36.16 3.80
N PRO A 606 -21.83 -35.57 4.07
CA PRO A 606 -21.95 -34.19 4.54
C PRO A 606 -21.16 -33.85 5.82
N LYS A 607 -20.80 -34.85 6.64
CA LYS A 607 -19.98 -34.67 7.84
C LYS A 607 -18.49 -34.52 7.53
N ASP A 608 -18.04 -35.02 6.39
CA ASP A 608 -16.69 -34.81 5.86
C ASP A 608 -16.74 -33.71 4.78
N ASN A 609 -16.48 -32.48 5.20
CA ASN A 609 -16.81 -31.30 4.41
C ASN A 609 -15.70 -30.23 4.38
N ALA A 610 -14.49 -30.62 4.72
CA ALA A 610 -13.30 -29.79 4.55
C ALA A 610 -13.01 -29.55 3.06
N ILE A 611 -12.06 -28.66 2.79
CA ILE A 611 -11.44 -28.59 1.46
C ILE A 611 -10.65 -29.89 1.26
N GLY A 612 -10.87 -30.58 0.14
CA GLY A 612 -10.27 -31.88 -0.18
C GLY A 612 -11.16 -33.09 0.14
N SER A 613 -12.35 -32.88 0.72
CA SER A 613 -13.25 -33.98 1.08
C SER A 613 -13.83 -34.71 -0.14
N PRO A 614 -14.07 -36.04 -0.07
CA PRO A 614 -14.62 -36.81 -1.17
C PRO A 614 -15.99 -36.32 -1.66
N ALA A 615 -16.16 -36.24 -2.98
CA ALA A 615 -17.36 -35.76 -3.64
C ALA A 615 -17.74 -36.62 -4.84
N ARG A 616 -19.03 -36.60 -5.21
CA ARG A 616 -19.60 -37.26 -6.39
C ARG A 616 -19.53 -36.39 -7.66
N GLY A 617 -18.90 -35.22 -7.57
CA GLY A 617 -18.79 -34.23 -8.65
C GLY A 617 -19.83 -33.11 -8.55
N ARG A 618 -20.18 -32.50 -9.69
CA ARG A 618 -21.06 -31.32 -9.83
C ARG A 618 -22.33 -31.31 -8.97
N ALA A 619 -22.71 -30.11 -8.52
CA ALA A 619 -23.97 -29.84 -7.83
C ALA A 619 -24.59 -28.51 -8.28
N ILE A 620 -25.89 -28.33 -8.03
CA ILE A 620 -26.67 -27.08 -8.21
C ILE A 620 -26.84 -26.63 -9.67
N THR A 621 -25.77 -26.38 -10.41
CA THR A 621 -25.79 -26.01 -11.83
C THR A 621 -25.19 -27.10 -12.72
N ALA A 622 -25.38 -27.00 -14.03
CA ALA A 622 -24.99 -28.04 -14.98
C ALA A 622 -23.48 -28.35 -15.00
N ASP A 623 -22.65 -27.35 -14.69
CA ASP A 623 -21.19 -27.43 -14.58
C ASP A 623 -20.67 -27.17 -13.16
N GLY A 624 -21.59 -27.00 -12.20
CA GLY A 624 -21.31 -26.63 -10.82
C GLY A 624 -20.89 -25.17 -10.61
N SER A 625 -20.72 -24.35 -11.65
CA SER A 625 -20.35 -22.95 -11.49
C SER A 625 -21.50 -22.12 -10.92
N MET A 626 -21.19 -21.16 -10.05
CA MET A 626 -22.17 -20.26 -9.46
C MET A 626 -21.60 -18.84 -9.36
N SER A 627 -22.33 -17.84 -9.87
CA SER A 627 -21.98 -16.42 -9.64
C SER A 627 -22.05 -16.06 -8.15
N TYR A 628 -21.22 -15.14 -7.67
CA TYR A 628 -21.25 -14.72 -6.27
C TYR A 628 -22.65 -14.21 -5.86
N LYS A 629 -23.34 -13.43 -6.71
CA LYS A 629 -24.75 -13.02 -6.47
C LYS A 629 -25.68 -14.20 -6.27
N TYR A 630 -25.51 -15.28 -7.04
CA TYR A 630 -26.32 -16.47 -6.90
C TYR A 630 -25.99 -17.21 -5.62
N ILE A 631 -24.71 -17.36 -5.27
CA ILE A 631 -24.26 -17.92 -3.99
C ILE A 631 -24.87 -17.15 -2.82
N LYS A 632 -24.81 -15.81 -2.82
CA LYS A 632 -25.39 -15.00 -1.72
C LYS A 632 -26.90 -15.14 -1.64
N SER A 633 -27.60 -15.19 -2.78
CA SER A 633 -29.05 -15.45 -2.80
C SER A 633 -29.40 -16.83 -2.24
N TYR A 634 -28.62 -17.84 -2.62
CA TYR A 634 -28.77 -19.21 -2.15
C TYR A 634 -28.54 -19.29 -0.64
N LEU A 635 -27.44 -18.73 -0.12
CA LEU A 635 -27.14 -18.66 1.31
C LEU A 635 -28.25 -18.00 2.13
N ARG A 636 -28.81 -16.88 1.65
CA ARG A 636 -29.93 -16.19 2.32
C ARG A 636 -31.17 -17.08 2.44
N SER A 637 -31.41 -17.95 1.46
CA SER A 637 -32.58 -18.83 1.42
C SER A 637 -32.49 -19.97 2.43
N TYR A 638 -31.27 -20.42 2.79
CA TYR A 638 -31.05 -21.54 3.71
C TYR A 638 -30.53 -21.14 5.09
N GLY A 639 -30.23 -19.84 5.32
CA GLY A 639 -29.75 -19.35 6.61
C GLY A 639 -28.38 -19.91 7.04
N VAL A 640 -27.53 -20.27 6.08
CA VAL A 640 -26.26 -20.95 6.33
C VAL A 640 -25.12 -19.97 6.55
N LYS A 641 -24.25 -20.27 7.52
CA LYS A 641 -23.01 -19.53 7.79
C LYS A 641 -21.92 -19.91 6.78
N VAL A 642 -21.18 -18.91 6.32
CA VAL A 642 -20.00 -19.09 5.46
C VAL A 642 -18.78 -19.32 6.34
N GLU A 643 -17.97 -20.31 5.99
CA GLU A 643 -16.67 -20.57 6.60
C GLU A 643 -15.56 -19.91 5.78
N TYR A 644 -14.57 -19.33 6.45
CA TYR A 644 -13.37 -18.76 5.84
C TYR A 644 -12.17 -19.61 6.23
N ASN A 645 -11.44 -20.09 5.22
CA ASN A 645 -10.21 -20.85 5.43
C ASN A 645 -9.00 -19.95 5.17
N ALA A 646 -8.29 -19.57 6.22
CA ALA A 646 -7.12 -18.70 6.14
C ALA A 646 -5.91 -19.38 5.47
N SER A 647 -5.79 -20.71 5.54
CA SER A 647 -4.69 -21.44 4.89
C SER A 647 -4.78 -21.40 3.37
N TYR A 648 -6.00 -21.38 2.82
CA TYR A 648 -6.22 -21.26 1.37
C TYR A 648 -6.58 -19.84 0.91
N VAL A 649 -7.04 -19.00 1.83
CA VAL A 649 -7.67 -17.69 1.56
C VAL A 649 -8.84 -17.86 0.59
N ALA A 650 -9.79 -18.69 1.01
CA ALA A 650 -11.00 -19.01 0.28
C ALA A 650 -12.16 -19.23 1.26
N ASN A 651 -13.38 -19.08 0.78
CA ASN A 651 -14.59 -19.30 1.53
C ASN A 651 -15.31 -20.56 1.04
N TYR A 652 -16.03 -21.23 1.94
CA TYR A 652 -16.94 -22.29 1.55
C TYR A 652 -18.14 -22.39 2.47
N CYS A 653 -19.15 -23.15 2.05
CA CYS A 653 -20.30 -23.48 2.87
C CYS A 653 -20.87 -24.86 2.49
N VAL A 654 -21.68 -25.43 3.39
CA VAL A 654 -22.30 -26.74 3.21
C VAL A 654 -23.80 -26.62 3.44
N ILE A 655 -24.60 -27.09 2.47
CA ILE A 655 -26.07 -27.08 2.53
C ILE A 655 -26.56 -28.48 2.15
N GLY A 656 -27.00 -29.25 3.14
CA GLY A 656 -27.29 -30.68 2.94
C GLY A 656 -26.02 -31.40 2.48
N SER A 657 -26.08 -32.05 1.32
CA SER A 657 -24.91 -32.69 0.69
C SER A 657 -24.15 -31.78 -0.28
N PHE A 658 -24.49 -30.51 -0.39
CA PHE A 658 -23.84 -29.61 -1.34
C PHE A 658 -22.75 -28.78 -0.65
N TRP A 659 -21.54 -28.85 -1.18
CA TRP A 659 -20.40 -28.04 -0.78
C TRP A 659 -20.16 -26.96 -1.83
N ILE A 660 -20.06 -25.70 -1.44
CA ILE A 660 -19.88 -24.56 -2.37
C ILE A 660 -18.64 -23.78 -1.95
N GLY A 661 -17.61 -23.75 -2.80
CA GLY A 661 -16.38 -22.98 -2.59
C GLY A 661 -16.32 -21.74 -3.46
N PHE A 662 -15.94 -20.59 -2.90
CA PHE A 662 -15.93 -19.28 -3.56
C PHE A 662 -15.05 -18.27 -2.80
N ASP A 663 -14.90 -17.05 -3.34
CA ASP A 663 -14.31 -15.92 -2.61
C ASP A 663 -15.39 -14.99 -2.03
N ASP A 664 -15.34 -14.72 -0.72
CA ASP A 664 -16.12 -13.66 -0.08
C ASP A 664 -15.23 -12.43 0.25
N VAL A 665 -15.81 -11.41 0.89
CA VAL A 665 -15.20 -10.10 1.18
C VAL A 665 -13.81 -10.21 1.81
N GLU A 666 -13.61 -11.15 2.73
CA GLU A 666 -12.32 -11.34 3.41
C GLU A 666 -11.24 -11.87 2.46
N ALA A 667 -11.54 -12.94 1.70
CA ALA A 667 -10.62 -13.48 0.71
C ALA A 667 -10.22 -12.44 -0.36
N ILE A 668 -11.20 -11.66 -0.87
CA ILE A 668 -10.93 -10.60 -1.85
C ILE A 668 -10.00 -9.52 -1.27
N LYS A 669 -10.25 -9.06 -0.04
CA LYS A 669 -9.37 -8.07 0.62
C LYS A 669 -7.95 -8.60 0.81
N THR A 670 -7.80 -9.84 1.23
CA THR A 670 -6.50 -10.48 1.43
C THR A 670 -5.74 -10.61 0.11
N LYS A 671 -6.39 -11.08 -0.97
CA LYS A 671 -5.78 -11.20 -2.31
C LYS A 671 -5.39 -9.84 -2.91
N VAL A 672 -6.21 -8.81 -2.71
CA VAL A 672 -5.89 -7.43 -3.11
C VAL A 672 -4.68 -6.88 -2.33
N SER A 673 -4.59 -7.20 -1.03
CA SER A 673 -3.45 -6.81 -0.20
C SER A 673 -2.18 -7.52 -0.64
N TYR A 674 -2.26 -8.82 -0.93
CA TYR A 674 -1.17 -9.60 -1.53
C TYR A 674 -0.67 -8.99 -2.84
N ALA A 675 -1.58 -8.61 -3.76
CA ALA A 675 -1.19 -7.98 -5.02
C ALA A 675 -0.41 -6.68 -4.81
N ARG A 676 -0.79 -5.89 -3.79
CA ARG A 676 -0.07 -4.66 -3.41
C ARG A 676 1.30 -4.97 -2.81
N GLU A 677 1.37 -5.91 -1.88
CA GLU A 677 2.62 -6.34 -1.22
C GLU A 677 3.64 -6.88 -2.23
N LYS A 678 3.21 -7.72 -3.18
CA LYS A 678 4.07 -8.25 -4.24
C LYS A 678 4.40 -7.24 -5.34
N GLY A 679 3.91 -6.00 -5.23
CA GLY A 679 4.18 -4.94 -6.21
C GLY A 679 3.55 -5.20 -7.58
N LEU A 680 2.46 -5.97 -7.65
CA LEU A 680 1.72 -6.23 -8.88
C LEU A 680 1.07 -4.94 -9.39
N LEU A 681 0.81 -4.87 -10.69
CA LEU A 681 0.25 -3.69 -11.35
C LEU A 681 -1.23 -3.44 -10.99
N GLY A 682 -1.94 -4.46 -10.51
CA GLY A 682 -3.36 -4.35 -10.16
C GLY A 682 -4.06 -5.68 -9.97
N TYR A 683 -5.40 -5.66 -10.02
CA TYR A 683 -6.23 -6.84 -10.22
C TYR A 683 -7.18 -6.71 -11.42
N LYS A 684 -7.66 -7.85 -11.91
CA LYS A 684 -8.78 -7.96 -12.85
C LYS A 684 -9.79 -9.00 -12.38
N VAL A 685 -11.06 -8.64 -12.40
CA VAL A 685 -12.16 -9.50 -11.96
C VAL A 685 -12.78 -10.26 -13.13
N TRP A 686 -12.96 -11.57 -12.97
CA TRP A 686 -13.85 -12.43 -13.76
C TRP A 686 -15.05 -12.89 -12.89
N GLN A 687 -16.22 -12.27 -13.03
CA GLN A 687 -16.53 -11.10 -13.86
C GLN A 687 -17.43 -10.14 -13.11
N VAL A 688 -17.50 -8.89 -13.59
CA VAL A 688 -18.20 -7.80 -12.91
C VAL A 688 -19.68 -8.11 -12.63
N PRO A 689 -20.46 -8.66 -13.58
CA PRO A 689 -21.87 -9.02 -13.38
C PRO A 689 -22.17 -10.04 -12.28
N ASN A 690 -21.15 -10.76 -11.80
CA ASN A 690 -21.35 -11.79 -10.79
C ASN A 690 -21.37 -11.23 -9.37
N ASP A 691 -20.95 -9.98 -9.14
CA ASP A 691 -20.94 -9.35 -7.82
C ASP A 691 -22.37 -9.18 -7.26
N ASP A 692 -22.53 -9.21 -5.94
CA ASP A 692 -23.79 -8.92 -5.26
C ASP A 692 -23.74 -7.46 -4.79
N ASN A 693 -24.43 -6.55 -5.49
CA ASN A 693 -24.52 -5.13 -5.11
C ASN A 693 -23.15 -4.43 -4.92
N TRP A 694 -22.18 -4.81 -5.75
CA TRP A 694 -20.81 -4.27 -5.73
C TRP A 694 -20.03 -4.58 -4.44
N VAL A 695 -20.47 -5.56 -3.63
CA VAL A 695 -19.87 -5.86 -2.33
C VAL A 695 -18.41 -6.26 -2.48
N LEU A 696 -18.09 -7.15 -3.43
CA LEU A 696 -16.71 -7.57 -3.66
C LEU A 696 -15.88 -6.45 -4.32
N SER A 697 -16.45 -5.71 -5.27
CA SER A 697 -15.78 -4.59 -5.94
C SER A 697 -15.43 -3.46 -4.96
N LYS A 698 -16.33 -3.17 -4.01
CA LYS A 698 -16.09 -2.23 -2.91
C LYS A 698 -15.09 -2.80 -1.90
N ALA A 699 -15.15 -4.09 -1.58
CA ALA A 699 -14.16 -4.75 -0.72
C ALA A 699 -12.75 -4.64 -1.31
N ALA A 700 -12.61 -4.86 -2.62
CA ALA A 700 -11.37 -4.70 -3.37
C ALA A 700 -10.89 -3.24 -3.47
N LYS A 701 -11.74 -2.27 -3.11
CA LYS A 701 -11.39 -0.84 -2.96
C LYS A 701 -10.97 -0.49 -1.54
N ILE A 702 -11.45 -1.20 -0.51
CA ILE A 702 -11.24 -0.86 0.91
C ILE A 702 -9.80 -1.15 1.33
N ARG A 703 -9.17 -0.14 1.96
CA ARG A 703 -7.72 0.04 2.11
C ARG A 703 -7.16 -0.26 3.51
N ASN A 704 -7.77 -1.15 4.26
CA ASN A 704 -7.42 -1.27 5.68
C ASN A 704 -6.88 -2.67 6.00
N VAL A 705 -5.56 -2.82 5.87
CA VAL A 705 -4.82 -3.88 6.56
C VAL A 705 -5.06 -3.76 8.08
N GLU A 706 -5.15 -2.53 8.60
CA GLU A 706 -5.41 -2.27 10.03
C GLU A 706 -6.83 -2.65 10.53
N LYS A 707 -7.87 -2.59 9.67
CA LYS A 707 -9.22 -3.03 10.05
C LYS A 707 -9.45 -4.51 9.82
N LEU A 708 -8.67 -5.16 8.96
CA LEU A 708 -8.79 -6.60 8.75
C LEU A 708 -8.42 -7.36 10.01
N ASN A 709 -7.35 -6.99 10.72
CA ASN A 709 -6.98 -7.63 11.98
C ASN A 709 -8.03 -7.38 13.08
N ALA A 710 -8.58 -6.17 13.19
CA ALA A 710 -9.61 -5.87 14.18
C ALA A 710 -10.99 -6.49 13.86
N ILE A 711 -11.33 -6.66 12.57
CA ILE A 711 -12.59 -7.30 12.14
C ILE A 711 -12.45 -8.82 12.19
N ALA A 712 -11.31 -9.40 11.80
CA ALA A 712 -11.03 -10.82 11.97
C ALA A 712 -11.04 -11.19 13.46
N LEU A 713 -10.42 -10.37 14.32
CA LEU A 713 -10.45 -10.56 15.77
C LEU A 713 -11.87 -10.40 16.34
N LYS A 714 -12.64 -9.38 15.94
CA LYS A 714 -14.06 -9.25 16.34
C LYS A 714 -14.95 -10.36 15.82
N THR A 715 -14.70 -10.87 14.61
CA THR A 715 -15.48 -11.94 13.99
C THR A 715 -15.16 -13.27 14.69
N TYR A 716 -13.88 -13.55 14.97
CA TYR A 716 -13.42 -14.68 15.78
C TYR A 716 -14.00 -14.65 17.20
N LEU A 717 -14.01 -13.48 17.86
CA LEU A 717 -14.64 -13.28 19.16
C LEU A 717 -16.18 -13.40 19.13
N SER A 718 -16.84 -13.01 18.03
CA SER A 718 -18.30 -13.17 17.89
C SER A 718 -18.73 -14.61 17.61
N GLN A 719 -17.88 -15.40 16.93
CA GLN A 719 -18.16 -16.80 16.63
C GLN A 719 -18.02 -17.70 17.87
N MET A 720 -17.21 -17.31 18.86
CA MET A 720 -17.12 -18.01 20.15
C MET A 720 -18.28 -17.71 21.11
N ASN A 721 -19.12 -16.72 20.81
CA ASN A 721 -20.20 -16.26 21.70
C ASN A 721 -21.62 -16.66 21.24
N ASN A 722 -21.78 -17.57 20.27
CA ASN A 722 -23.12 -17.97 19.78
C ASN A 722 -23.56 -19.38 20.28
N PRO A 723 -24.63 -19.49 21.08
CA PRO A 723 -24.96 -20.67 21.90
C PRO A 723 -25.82 -21.73 21.19
N THR A 724 -25.54 -22.10 19.95
CA THR A 724 -26.45 -22.99 19.15
C THR A 724 -26.05 -24.46 19.02
N THR A 725 -25.05 -24.95 19.77
CA THR A 725 -24.74 -26.39 19.87
C THR A 725 -24.85 -26.94 21.30
N ALA A 726 -25.75 -26.36 22.12
CA ALA A 726 -25.95 -26.75 23.52
C ALA A 726 -27.27 -27.49 23.79
N ALA A 727 -27.91 -28.05 22.76
CA ALA A 727 -29.17 -28.80 22.91
C ALA A 727 -29.00 -30.25 22.43
N GLN A 728 -28.32 -31.06 23.25
CA GLN A 728 -28.58 -32.49 23.53
C GLN A 728 -27.34 -33.07 24.21
N GLU A 729 -27.36 -33.12 25.55
CA GLU A 729 -26.81 -34.19 26.41
C GLU A 729 -26.74 -33.71 27.86
N GLU A 730 -27.29 -34.52 28.77
CA GLU A 730 -27.43 -34.24 30.21
C GLU A 730 -26.17 -34.58 30.99
N GLY A 731 -25.86 -33.74 32.00
CA GLY A 731 -25.18 -34.14 33.23
C GLY A 731 -23.65 -34.29 33.17
N LYS A 732 -22.95 -33.56 34.05
CA LYS A 732 -21.51 -33.64 34.37
C LYS A 732 -20.47 -33.13 33.36
N ASP A 733 -20.79 -32.91 32.08
CA ASP A 733 -19.80 -32.41 31.10
C ASP A 733 -19.80 -30.87 30.90
N LYS A 734 -20.74 -30.15 31.53
CA LYS A 734 -20.83 -28.68 31.47
C LYS A 734 -19.72 -27.97 32.25
N GLU A 735 -19.33 -28.49 33.42
CA GLU A 735 -18.22 -27.94 34.21
C GLU A 735 -16.86 -28.20 33.55
N ASN A 736 -16.64 -29.38 32.96
CA ASN A 736 -15.39 -29.69 32.26
C ASN A 736 -15.21 -28.91 30.95
N LYS A 737 -16.30 -28.58 30.22
CA LYS A 737 -16.23 -27.71 29.04
C LYS A 737 -16.08 -26.23 29.36
N GLN A 738 -16.67 -25.75 30.47
CA GLN A 738 -16.40 -24.41 31.00
C GLN A 738 -14.93 -24.28 31.42
N LEU A 739 -14.37 -25.34 32.04
CA LEU A 739 -12.96 -25.44 32.42
C LEU A 739 -12.03 -25.52 31.20
N LEU A 740 -12.39 -26.25 30.14
CA LEU A 740 -11.64 -26.29 28.87
C LEU A 740 -11.66 -24.94 28.14
N LEU A 741 -12.77 -24.19 28.22
CA LEU A 741 -12.87 -22.82 27.70
C LEU A 741 -11.96 -21.86 28.50
N GLU A 742 -11.92 -21.97 29.83
CA GLU A 742 -11.06 -21.19 30.73
C GLU A 742 -9.57 -21.54 30.62
N ILE A 743 -9.22 -22.74 30.11
CA ILE A 743 -7.83 -23.20 29.90
C ILE A 743 -7.33 -22.91 28.46
N LEU A 744 -8.20 -22.89 27.46
CA LEU A 744 -7.85 -22.50 26.08
C LEU A 744 -7.76 -20.98 25.92
N LEU A 745 -8.43 -20.21 26.77
CA LEU A 745 -8.38 -18.75 26.79
C LEU A 745 -6.94 -18.24 27.05
N PRO A 746 -6.15 -18.71 28.04
CA PRO A 746 -4.78 -18.23 28.24
C PRO A 746 -3.76 -18.85 27.28
N THR A 747 -3.90 -20.11 26.89
CA THR A 747 -2.90 -20.78 26.03
C THR A 747 -3.03 -20.37 24.57
N SER A 748 -4.25 -20.20 24.05
CA SER A 748 -4.44 -19.62 22.72
C SER A 748 -4.22 -18.11 22.70
N VAL A 749 -4.54 -17.36 23.76
CA VAL A 749 -4.21 -15.92 23.83
C VAL A 749 -2.72 -15.70 23.98
N VAL A 750 -1.97 -16.53 24.71
CA VAL A 750 -0.50 -16.43 24.76
C VAL A 750 0.13 -16.86 23.42
N VAL A 751 -0.33 -17.94 22.79
CA VAL A 751 0.18 -18.36 21.47
C VAL A 751 -0.24 -17.37 20.36
N THR A 752 -1.40 -16.72 20.46
CA THR A 752 -1.91 -15.72 19.50
C THR A 752 -1.37 -14.31 19.80
N LEU A 753 -1.06 -13.96 21.05
CA LEU A 753 -0.29 -12.75 21.39
C LEU A 753 1.16 -12.90 20.95
N LEU A 754 1.74 -14.11 21.03
CA LEU A 754 3.10 -14.40 20.55
C LEU A 754 3.19 -14.52 19.01
N LEU A 755 2.16 -15.03 18.32
CA LEU A 755 2.13 -15.12 16.84
C LEU A 755 1.57 -13.85 16.16
N GLY A 756 0.61 -13.18 16.79
CA GLY A 756 -0.11 -12.02 16.24
C GLY A 756 0.64 -10.70 16.39
N THR A 757 1.53 -10.57 17.38
CA THR A 757 2.36 -9.37 17.49
C THR A 757 3.55 -9.38 16.53
N LEU A 758 4.15 -10.54 16.18
CA LEU A 758 5.33 -10.53 15.29
C LEU A 758 5.02 -10.52 13.78
N THR A 759 3.86 -11.04 13.33
CA THR A 759 3.42 -10.81 11.94
C THR A 759 3.07 -9.34 11.68
N CYS A 760 2.81 -8.57 12.74
CA CYS A 760 2.55 -7.13 12.68
C CYS A 760 3.80 -6.26 12.89
N ILE A 761 4.95 -6.81 13.29
CA ILE A 761 6.14 -6.00 13.64
C ILE A 761 7.36 -6.27 12.75
N TYR A 762 7.59 -7.46 12.17
CA TYR A 762 8.73 -7.68 11.25
C TYR A 762 8.50 -8.71 10.11
N PRO A 763 8.30 -8.27 8.84
CA PRO A 763 8.11 -9.19 7.71
C PRO A 763 9.38 -9.88 7.17
N ASP A 764 10.59 -9.37 7.46
CA ASP A 764 11.86 -9.84 6.84
C ASP A 764 12.81 -10.61 7.79
N PHE A 765 12.37 -10.98 8.99
CA PHE A 765 13.24 -11.38 10.09
C PHE A 765 13.36 -12.91 10.28
N LEU A 766 13.69 -13.65 9.21
CA LEU A 766 13.81 -15.13 9.24
C LEU A 766 15.18 -15.70 8.82
N SER A 767 16.24 -14.90 8.67
CA SER A 767 17.54 -15.42 8.21
C SER A 767 18.76 -15.18 9.12
N SER A 768 18.66 -14.42 10.22
CA SER A 768 19.89 -13.99 10.93
C SER A 768 19.87 -13.84 12.46
N ILE A 769 18.82 -14.23 13.20
CA ILE A 769 18.83 -14.31 14.69
C ILE A 769 18.37 -15.72 15.13
N PRO A 770 18.96 -16.32 16.20
CA PRO A 770 18.56 -17.63 16.70
C PRO A 770 17.04 -17.70 16.99
N PRO A 771 16.40 -18.86 16.79
CA PRO A 771 14.96 -19.05 16.97
C PRO A 771 14.44 -18.42 18.27
N PHE A 772 13.30 -17.74 18.21
CA PHE A 772 12.67 -16.98 19.31
C PHE A 772 12.64 -17.69 20.67
N GLY A 773 12.46 -19.01 20.69
CA GLY A 773 12.59 -19.82 21.92
C GLY A 773 13.95 -19.70 22.60
N ILE A 774 15.03 -19.57 21.83
CA ILE A 774 16.41 -19.36 22.33
C ILE A 774 16.57 -17.96 22.90
N TYR A 775 15.98 -16.93 22.30
CA TYR A 775 16.06 -15.58 22.88
C TYR A 775 15.34 -15.49 24.23
N ALA A 776 14.14 -16.07 24.32
CA ALA A 776 13.42 -16.22 25.59
C ALA A 776 14.23 -17.06 26.59
N TYR A 777 14.88 -18.14 26.15
CA TYR A 777 15.73 -18.99 26.97
C TYR A 777 16.97 -18.26 27.52
N GLU A 778 17.66 -17.45 26.70
CA GLU A 778 18.83 -16.66 27.13
C GLU A 778 18.41 -15.57 28.13
N LEU A 779 17.29 -14.86 27.88
CA LEU A 779 16.76 -13.88 28.84
C LEU A 779 16.34 -14.54 30.17
N TRP A 780 15.73 -15.73 30.11
CA TRP A 780 15.39 -16.50 31.30
C TRP A 780 16.64 -16.94 32.07
N LYS A 781 17.66 -17.45 31.37
CA LYS A 781 18.94 -17.87 31.94
C LYS A 781 19.71 -16.70 32.58
N ASP A 782 19.61 -15.51 31.99
CA ASP A 782 20.28 -14.29 32.47
C ASP A 782 19.47 -13.53 33.55
N GLY A 783 18.32 -14.05 33.98
CA GLY A 783 17.45 -13.41 34.98
C GLY A 783 16.72 -12.15 34.47
N LYS A 784 16.66 -11.96 33.14
CA LYS A 784 16.08 -10.80 32.45
C LYS A 784 14.71 -11.08 31.81
N SER A 785 14.03 -12.12 32.26
CA SER A 785 12.71 -12.57 31.76
C SER A 785 11.66 -11.45 31.65
N MET A 786 11.72 -10.44 32.52
CA MET A 786 10.76 -9.32 32.47
C MET A 786 10.97 -8.38 31.28
N GLU A 787 12.16 -8.34 30.66
CA GLU A 787 12.43 -7.58 29.44
C GLU A 787 11.71 -8.18 28.21
N PHE A 788 11.26 -9.43 28.31
CA PHE A 788 10.49 -10.13 27.29
C PHE A 788 8.98 -9.83 27.36
N MET A 789 8.49 -9.27 28.47
CA MET A 789 7.06 -9.09 28.75
C MET A 789 6.53 -7.74 28.25
N ASP A 790 5.27 -7.71 27.79
CA ASP A 790 4.63 -6.48 27.31
C ASP A 790 4.44 -5.45 28.45
N PRO A 791 4.92 -4.20 28.31
CA PRO A 791 4.75 -3.14 29.31
C PRO A 791 3.29 -2.75 29.61
N LEU A 792 2.32 -3.12 28.75
CA LEU A 792 0.89 -2.87 28.94
C LEU A 792 0.20 -3.93 29.82
N MET A 793 0.91 -4.97 30.23
CA MET A 793 0.42 -5.95 31.22
C MET A 793 0.44 -5.29 32.61
N ASP A 794 -0.61 -4.52 32.92
CA ASP A 794 -0.83 -3.84 34.20
C ASP A 794 -1.21 -4.83 35.32
N ASP A 795 -0.32 -5.79 35.59
CA ASP A 795 -0.39 -6.66 36.77
C ASP A 795 0.99 -6.76 37.44
N THR A 796 1.53 -5.59 37.78
CA THR A 796 2.78 -5.41 38.53
C THR A 796 2.76 -6.10 39.92
N ASN A 797 1.61 -6.61 40.36
CA ASN A 797 1.48 -7.37 41.61
C ASN A 797 1.74 -8.88 41.47
N SER A 798 2.01 -9.40 40.27
CA SER A 798 2.16 -10.85 40.04
C SER A 798 3.36 -11.24 39.15
N GLY A 799 4.49 -10.53 39.23
CA GLY A 799 5.70 -10.84 38.43
C GLY A 799 6.14 -12.31 38.49
N CYS A 800 5.97 -12.97 39.63
CA CYS A 800 6.24 -14.40 39.80
C CYS A 800 5.38 -15.31 38.91
N LYS A 801 4.13 -14.94 38.61
CA LYS A 801 3.23 -15.73 37.74
C LYS A 801 3.67 -15.67 36.27
N LEU A 802 4.10 -14.50 35.82
CA LEU A 802 4.62 -14.32 34.45
C LEU A 802 5.94 -15.08 34.25
N LEU A 803 6.83 -15.03 35.23
CA LEU A 803 8.05 -15.83 35.25
C LEU A 803 7.75 -17.34 35.18
N ARG A 804 6.75 -17.79 35.94
CA ARG A 804 6.31 -19.19 35.94
C ARG A 804 5.73 -19.61 34.58
N CYS A 805 4.88 -18.77 33.98
CA CYS A 805 4.36 -19.01 32.63
C CYS A 805 5.48 -19.10 31.58
N MET A 806 6.48 -18.22 31.67
CA MET A 806 7.64 -18.25 30.77
C MET A 806 8.44 -19.55 30.95
N GLN A 807 8.67 -19.96 32.19
CA GLN A 807 9.39 -21.19 32.51
C GLN A 807 8.65 -22.43 31.98
N VAL A 808 7.33 -22.52 32.21
CA VAL A 808 6.49 -23.62 31.70
C VAL A 808 6.45 -23.63 30.16
N ALA A 809 6.38 -22.45 29.53
CA ALA A 809 6.44 -22.34 28.07
C ALA A 809 7.78 -22.83 27.50
N LEU A 810 8.90 -22.51 28.16
CA LEU A 810 10.23 -22.98 27.77
C LEU A 810 10.38 -24.50 27.91
N LEU A 811 9.77 -25.11 28.94
CA LEU A 811 9.73 -26.58 29.09
C LEU A 811 9.01 -27.27 27.91
N CYS A 812 7.95 -26.65 27.38
CA CYS A 812 7.16 -27.20 26.27
C CYS A 812 7.89 -27.21 24.92
N VAL A 813 8.94 -26.38 24.76
CA VAL A 813 9.65 -26.18 23.48
C VAL A 813 11.08 -26.74 23.49
N GLN A 814 11.43 -27.56 24.48
CA GLN A 814 12.76 -28.16 24.62
C GLN A 814 13.17 -28.99 23.39
N GLU A 815 14.46 -29.03 23.09
CA GLU A 815 15.03 -29.68 21.91
C GLU A 815 14.70 -31.17 21.85
N LYS A 816 14.94 -31.88 22.96
CA LYS A 816 14.58 -33.29 23.12
C LYS A 816 13.10 -33.40 23.46
N TRP A 817 12.37 -34.22 22.71
CA TRP A 817 10.94 -34.39 22.92
C TRP A 817 10.64 -35.13 24.23
N GLU A 818 11.57 -35.95 24.72
CA GLU A 818 11.47 -36.67 25.99
C GLU A 818 11.54 -35.75 27.22
N ASP A 819 12.15 -34.57 27.05
CA ASP A 819 12.28 -33.57 28.12
C ASP A 819 11.01 -32.71 28.25
N ARG A 820 10.11 -32.75 27.26
CA ARG A 820 8.89 -31.91 27.22
C ARG A 820 7.81 -32.49 28.14
N PRO A 821 7.16 -31.67 28.96
CA PRO A 821 6.09 -32.14 29.83
C PRO A 821 4.86 -32.53 29.03
N THR A 822 4.12 -33.50 29.55
CA THR A 822 2.77 -33.81 29.10
C THR A 822 1.82 -32.66 29.44
N MET A 823 0.70 -32.57 28.73
CA MET A 823 -0.31 -31.53 29.01
C MET A 823 -0.88 -31.60 30.44
N LEU A 824 -0.86 -32.78 31.07
CA LEU A 824 -1.28 -32.96 32.45
C LEU A 824 -0.28 -32.32 33.43
N GLU A 825 1.02 -32.48 33.17
CA GLU A 825 2.09 -31.87 33.96
C GLU A 825 2.10 -30.34 33.79
N VAL A 826 1.89 -29.84 32.57
CA VAL A 826 1.74 -28.38 32.30
C VAL A 826 0.58 -27.80 33.11
N TYR A 827 -0.56 -28.50 33.16
CA TYR A 827 -1.70 -28.09 33.97
C TYR A 827 -1.39 -28.06 35.48
N SER A 828 -0.69 -29.07 36.00
CA SER A 828 -0.25 -29.08 37.41
C SER A 828 0.68 -27.91 37.71
N MET A 829 1.68 -27.67 36.86
CA MET A 829 2.64 -26.59 37.02
C MET A 829 2.00 -25.20 37.01
N LEU A 830 0.98 -24.97 36.17
CA LEU A 830 0.30 -23.67 36.09
C LEU A 830 -0.72 -23.46 37.22
N LYS A 831 -1.27 -24.53 37.80
CA LYS A 831 -2.31 -24.45 38.84
C LYS A 831 -1.74 -24.40 40.27
N ASN A 832 -0.63 -25.10 40.52
CA ASN A 832 -0.02 -25.15 41.84
C ASN A 832 1.09 -24.09 41.97
N GLU A 833 0.80 -22.95 42.59
CA GLU A 833 1.80 -21.87 42.77
C GLU A 833 2.99 -22.26 43.69
N ILE A 834 2.90 -23.40 44.38
CA ILE A 834 3.87 -23.89 45.38
C ILE A 834 4.76 -25.03 44.83
N GLU A 835 4.39 -25.66 43.72
CA GLU A 835 5.21 -26.74 43.12
C GLU A 835 6.47 -26.16 42.47
N ASP A 836 7.63 -26.75 42.75
CA ASP A 836 8.88 -26.36 42.11
C ASP A 836 8.87 -26.78 40.63
N VAL A 837 9.11 -25.84 39.72
CA VAL A 837 9.11 -26.08 38.27
C VAL A 837 10.54 -26.35 37.85
N SER A 838 10.77 -27.42 37.12
CA SER A 838 12.11 -27.75 36.62
C SER A 838 12.69 -26.63 35.76
N ALA A 839 14.02 -26.46 35.83
CA ALA A 839 14.73 -25.54 34.94
C ALA A 839 14.57 -26.03 33.48
N PRO A 840 14.07 -25.18 32.55
CA PRO A 840 14.04 -25.52 31.14
C PRO A 840 15.45 -25.79 30.63
N LYS A 841 15.57 -26.79 29.76
CA LYS A 841 16.76 -27.03 28.94
C LYS A 841 16.63 -26.28 27.61
N ARG A 842 17.65 -26.42 26.76
CA ARG A 842 17.73 -25.75 25.46
C ARG A 842 16.50 -26.01 24.57
N PRO A 843 15.89 -24.97 23.96
CA PRO A 843 14.78 -25.12 23.01
C PRO A 843 15.19 -25.73 21.65
N ALA A 844 14.23 -26.36 20.96
CA ALA A 844 14.42 -26.93 19.62
C ALA A 844 14.81 -25.86 18.56
N PHE A 845 15.54 -26.28 17.52
CA PHE A 845 16.01 -25.47 16.36
C PHE A 845 17.23 -24.55 16.55
N SER A 846 18.08 -24.77 17.56
CA SER A 846 19.27 -23.94 17.76
C SER A 846 20.39 -24.19 16.73
N THR A 847 20.73 -23.19 15.92
CA THR A 847 21.68 -23.29 14.79
C THR A 847 23.17 -23.26 15.17
N LYS A 848 23.55 -23.53 16.43
CA LYS A 848 24.94 -23.56 16.88
C LYS A 848 25.22 -24.78 17.77
N THR A 849 25.93 -25.78 17.27
CA THR A 849 26.60 -26.80 18.08
C THR A 849 27.76 -26.13 18.83
N TYR A 850 27.58 -25.84 20.11
CA TYR A 850 28.68 -25.65 21.05
C TYR A 850 28.81 -26.94 21.86
N ILE A 851 30.05 -27.40 21.98
CA ILE A 851 30.46 -28.58 22.73
C ILE A 851 30.16 -28.35 24.22
N ASP A 852 29.62 -29.37 24.89
CA ASP A 852 29.34 -29.39 26.33
C ASP A 852 30.57 -29.00 27.15
N GLU A 853 30.42 -27.99 28.01
CA GLU A 853 31.23 -27.87 29.23
C GLU A 853 30.27 -27.76 30.43
N GLU A 854 30.18 -28.85 31.17
CA GLU A 854 29.70 -28.87 32.55
C GLU A 854 30.57 -27.91 33.39
N ASN A 855 29.96 -27.00 34.15
CA ASN A 855 30.11 -26.92 35.62
C ASN A 855 29.48 -25.65 36.25
N HIS A 856 28.72 -25.93 37.33
CA HIS A 856 28.48 -25.12 38.54
C HIS A 856 28.40 -23.59 38.46
N HIS A 857 27.23 -23.02 38.79
CA HIS A 857 27.12 -22.01 39.85
C HIS A 857 25.68 -21.88 40.41
N LYS A 858 25.62 -21.73 41.74
CA LYS A 858 24.43 -21.76 42.63
C LYS A 858 23.49 -20.57 42.41
N SER A 859 22.18 -20.82 42.44
CA SER A 859 21.13 -19.82 42.64
C SER A 859 21.25 -19.21 44.04
N GLN A 860 21.23 -17.88 44.13
CA GLN A 860 20.91 -17.17 45.37
C GLN A 860 19.42 -16.89 45.38
N GLU A 861 18.74 -17.47 46.38
CA GLU A 861 17.36 -17.18 46.74
C GLU A 861 17.24 -15.75 47.28
N GLU A 862 16.34 -14.94 46.73
CA GLU A 862 15.71 -13.85 47.48
C GLU A 862 14.22 -14.16 47.65
N ILE A 863 13.88 -14.52 48.89
CA ILE A 863 12.54 -14.80 49.38
C ILE A 863 11.86 -13.46 49.69
N CYS A 864 10.78 -13.13 48.97
CA CYS A 864 9.88 -12.03 49.33
C CYS A 864 8.58 -12.60 49.92
N SER A 865 8.45 -12.58 51.25
CA SER A 865 7.19 -12.85 51.96
C SER A 865 6.30 -11.60 51.98
N ALA A 866 5.05 -11.70 51.54
CA ALA A 866 4.03 -10.69 51.77
C ALA A 866 3.06 -11.16 52.87
N ASN A 867 3.21 -10.62 54.09
CA ASN A 867 2.17 -10.69 55.13
C ASN A 867 1.43 -9.34 55.15
N PHE A 868 0.10 -9.37 55.00
CA PHE A 868 -0.77 -8.24 55.35
C PHE A 868 -1.47 -8.51 56.68
N ALA A 869 -1.24 -7.63 57.66
CA ALA A 869 -2.18 -7.39 58.75
C ALA A 869 -2.06 -5.92 59.18
N THR A 870 -3.19 -5.22 59.15
CA THR A 870 -3.38 -3.83 59.57
C THR A 870 -3.48 -3.75 61.10
N MET A 871 -2.89 -2.72 61.73
CA MET A 871 -3.46 -2.05 62.90
C MET A 871 -2.74 -0.72 63.21
N SER A 872 -3.51 0.18 63.81
CA SER A 872 -3.42 1.63 63.81
C SER A 872 -2.66 2.28 64.99
N GLN A 873 -2.21 3.53 64.73
CA GLN A 873 -1.94 4.64 65.66
C GLN A 873 -0.82 4.54 66.71
N VAL A 874 0.11 5.51 66.68
CA VAL A 874 0.31 6.63 67.65
C VAL A 874 1.76 7.11 67.51
N MET A 875 1.96 8.38 67.13
CA MET A 875 3.22 9.13 67.34
C MET A 875 3.16 9.74 68.76
N PRO A 876 4.26 9.81 69.54
CA PRO A 876 5.16 10.97 69.38
C PRO A 876 6.62 10.80 69.89
N ARG A 877 7.60 11.27 69.10
CA ARG A 877 8.51 12.41 69.38
C ARG A 877 9.69 12.39 68.43
#